data_AF-A0A2S7ZQC7-F1
#
_entry.id   AF-A0A2S7ZQC7-F1
#
_cell.length_a   1.000
_cell.length_b   1.000
_cell.length_c   1.000
_cell.angle_alpha   90.00
_cell.angle_beta   90.00
_cell.angle_gamma   90.00
#
_symmetry.space_group_name_H-M   'P 1'
#
loop_
_entity.id
_entity.type
_entity.pdbx_description
1 polymer ?
#
loop_
_entity_poly.entity_id
_entity_poly.type
_entity_poly.pdbx_seq_one_letter_code
_entity_poly.pdbx_strand_id
1 'polypeptide(L)'
;MIADLEKKRRAAYALNLCTVSVSQIIDYEDLIVLEQEYEAILNNLNLEAMPKDEPLLLIIKQILDVITFFRIDKVERSVIEEEYNKQVRNAIWSAVPNFGMLIAGGNLMTTGVAIATQVGMGYMNYRNNRNEYKREKDNKLWQLQKAAIEQFNGLRRELFATAWRLADKYGFPDKYRLTERQITNYNRILLDSNIIRRYERLDAIKECFEAYPPFWYYLGSVANKIYRERKDLKSNYYKEIAIDAFEKYWEINEQGLLREDQVAASCALEYIDILLDLSNDSIKINRIEKLMRQAIEYSGHSNDVLQCCAFYNLRINEYEEAAKLYKYLVNDSYNTLFNAQILSSLYVRLNDHFRYQLLKELVDEDGKYLYPFENGKLELGDQRFTEQLFSNLKCRYRYFFDKLNVKYRNEFKNILFGYLKQSGEEILSDDKIYASIVSFFTGRSAWNKDKFEKYFKSKNYGEAIISLLNQYMDDISTLSVLTKDIGLKKIKENIEMKLRGFYKEPQYSLEWGKQTLDVNKKFSDILEYTVLILFSNFKSIKSTIDLSKIHILDEEITTLANKKEIIIPVNVINKVIIKKEKNNQFKFTLDFLGTDGKVIQEKFEIYNDLRQLIQSVFESCKLVRIIADTNEFFNNHPLSNDSLKRDAISVVELINDKRYLVFSDSYFFVYMNNEHSQARPYNTMGNDKFKDGDAIINFKETSVISDVKDRFIDDINKLKTDSKIVECIRCLAKEIINYKDRKERTK
;
A
#
# COMPACT_ATOMS: atom_id res chain seq x y z
N MET A 1 -23.88 38.66 -30.59
CA MET A 1 -24.42 37.31 -30.30
C MET A 1 -23.40 36.47 -29.51
N ILE A 2 -22.15 36.31 -29.98
CA ILE A 2 -21.09 35.56 -29.27
C ILE A 2 -20.74 36.18 -27.91
N ALA A 3 -20.45 37.48 -27.85
CA ALA A 3 -20.12 38.18 -26.59
C ALA A 3 -21.25 38.16 -25.54
N ASP A 4 -22.52 38.09 -25.97
CA ASP A 4 -23.67 38.01 -25.06
C ASP A 4 -23.81 36.60 -24.47
N LEU A 5 -23.59 35.56 -25.28
CA LEU A 5 -23.56 34.17 -24.82
C LEU A 5 -22.41 33.92 -23.84
N GLU A 6 -21.25 34.52 -24.10
CA GLU A 6 -20.08 34.44 -23.24
C GLU A 6 -20.35 35.11 -21.87
N LYS A 7 -20.96 36.29 -21.87
CA LYS A 7 -21.35 37.00 -20.65
C LYS A 7 -22.35 36.18 -19.80
N LYS A 8 -23.31 35.52 -20.45
CA LYS A 8 -24.28 34.62 -19.81
C LYS A 8 -23.61 33.41 -19.17
N ARG A 9 -22.75 32.70 -19.91
CA ARG A 9 -22.00 31.54 -19.41
C ARG A 9 -21.08 31.92 -18.26
N ARG A 10 -20.44 33.09 -18.33
CA ARG A 10 -19.54 33.58 -17.29
C ARG A 10 -20.27 33.90 -15.98
N ALA A 11 -21.43 34.54 -16.06
CA ALA A 11 -22.27 34.80 -14.88
C ALA A 11 -22.73 33.49 -14.22
N ALA A 12 -23.17 32.52 -15.03
CA ALA A 12 -23.55 31.20 -14.53
C ALA A 12 -22.35 30.43 -13.94
N TYR A 13 -21.17 30.50 -14.57
CA TYR A 13 -19.96 29.86 -14.06
C TYR A 13 -19.56 30.46 -12.70
N ALA A 14 -19.54 31.79 -12.55
CA ALA A 14 -19.19 32.42 -11.28
C ALA A 14 -20.15 32.04 -10.14
N LEU A 15 -21.45 31.93 -10.45
CA LEU A 15 -22.45 31.43 -9.52
C LEU A 15 -22.21 29.95 -9.16
N ASN A 16 -21.97 29.10 -10.16
CA ASN A 16 -21.75 27.67 -9.97
C ASN A 16 -20.46 27.40 -9.19
N LEU A 17 -19.40 28.19 -9.38
CA LEU A 17 -18.16 28.12 -8.61
C LEU A 17 -18.48 28.27 -7.11
N CYS A 18 -19.17 29.34 -6.72
CA CYS A 18 -19.55 29.55 -5.32
C CYS A 18 -20.49 28.45 -4.80
N THR A 19 -21.46 28.04 -5.62
CA THR A 19 -22.48 27.04 -5.22
C THR A 19 -21.88 25.66 -5.01
N VAL A 20 -20.97 25.23 -5.88
CA VAL A 20 -20.30 23.93 -5.78
C VAL A 20 -19.37 23.92 -4.57
N SER A 21 -18.56 24.95 -4.36
CA SER A 21 -17.65 25.01 -3.22
C SER A 21 -18.37 24.95 -1.88
N VAL A 22 -19.42 25.76 -1.67
CA VAL A 22 -20.25 25.70 -0.45
C VAL A 22 -20.89 24.32 -0.29
N SER A 23 -21.35 23.71 -1.39
CA SER A 23 -21.95 22.38 -1.34
C SER A 23 -20.91 21.30 -1.00
N GLN A 24 -19.69 21.39 -1.52
CA GLN A 24 -18.61 20.45 -1.24
C GLN A 24 -18.13 20.54 0.20
N ILE A 25 -17.99 21.74 0.76
CA ILE A 25 -17.67 21.93 2.19
C ILE A 25 -18.68 21.19 3.07
N ILE A 26 -19.97 21.32 2.77
CA ILE A 26 -21.05 20.64 3.50
C ILE A 26 -21.03 19.12 3.24
N ASP A 27 -21.01 18.70 1.98
CA ASP A 27 -21.18 17.28 1.61
C ASP A 27 -19.99 16.41 2.04
N TYR A 28 -18.76 16.97 2.04
CA TYR A 28 -17.58 16.26 2.49
C TYR A 28 -17.39 16.32 4.00
N GLU A 29 -17.93 17.30 4.72
CA GLU A 29 -17.74 17.46 6.18
C GLU A 29 -16.25 17.32 6.59
N ASP A 30 -15.37 17.97 5.82
CA ASP A 30 -13.93 17.80 5.89
C ASP A 30 -13.22 19.15 5.89
N LEU A 31 -12.32 19.30 6.85
CA LEU A 31 -11.58 20.53 7.10
C LEU A 31 -10.49 20.79 6.05
N ILE A 32 -9.91 19.74 5.46
CA ILE A 32 -9.01 19.89 4.30
C ILE A 32 -9.80 20.41 3.12
N VAL A 33 -11.00 19.88 2.89
CA VAL A 33 -11.88 20.36 1.82
C VAL A 33 -12.25 21.83 2.05
N LEU A 34 -12.51 22.24 3.30
CA LEU A 34 -12.71 23.65 3.66
C LEU A 34 -11.51 24.53 3.27
N GLU A 35 -10.28 24.17 3.65
CA GLU A 35 -9.07 24.94 3.27
C GLU A 35 -8.81 24.93 1.76
N GLN A 36 -9.08 23.81 1.08
CA GLN A 36 -8.94 23.73 -0.38
C GLN A 36 -9.90 24.69 -1.10
N GLU A 37 -11.17 24.69 -0.71
CA GLU A 37 -12.17 25.60 -1.29
C GLU A 37 -11.90 27.07 -0.90
N TYR A 38 -11.31 27.32 0.27
CA TYR A 38 -10.81 28.64 0.65
C TYR A 38 -9.70 29.13 -0.26
N GLU A 39 -8.64 28.35 -0.46
CA GLU A 39 -7.51 28.74 -1.32
C GLU A 39 -7.96 28.88 -2.79
N ALA A 40 -8.89 28.02 -3.24
CA ALA A 40 -9.46 28.08 -4.59
C ALA A 40 -10.31 29.34 -4.82
N ILE A 41 -11.24 29.67 -3.90
CA ILE A 41 -12.11 30.85 -4.08
C ILE A 41 -11.42 32.13 -3.61
N LEU A 42 -10.89 32.19 -2.39
CA LEU A 42 -10.56 33.45 -1.73
C LEU A 42 -9.26 34.09 -2.24
N ASN A 43 -8.18 33.32 -2.32
CA ASN A 43 -6.87 33.88 -2.64
C ASN A 43 -6.68 34.12 -4.14
N ASN A 44 -7.54 33.50 -4.96
CA ASN A 44 -7.27 33.33 -6.38
C ASN A 44 -8.33 33.90 -7.30
N LEU A 45 -9.36 34.63 -6.87
CA LEU A 45 -10.30 35.26 -7.83
C LEU A 45 -9.57 36.14 -8.85
N ASN A 46 -9.84 35.91 -10.13
CA ASN A 46 -9.49 36.83 -11.20
C ASN A 46 -10.51 37.96 -11.23
N LEU A 47 -10.20 39.04 -10.51
CA LEU A 47 -11.09 40.18 -10.43
C LEU A 47 -11.36 40.80 -11.80
N GLU A 48 -10.46 40.74 -12.77
CA GLU A 48 -10.71 41.30 -14.11
C GLU A 48 -11.78 40.50 -14.87
N ALA A 49 -11.71 39.17 -14.79
CA ALA A 49 -12.66 38.28 -15.47
C ALA A 49 -14.01 38.15 -14.73
N MET A 50 -14.03 38.31 -13.41
CA MET A 50 -15.23 38.12 -12.59
C MET A 50 -16.36 39.10 -12.93
N PRO A 51 -17.62 38.63 -13.04
CA PRO A 51 -18.78 39.49 -13.25
C PRO A 51 -18.89 40.57 -12.15
N LYS A 52 -18.98 41.83 -12.57
CA LYS A 52 -19.06 43.00 -11.68
C LYS A 52 -20.49 43.24 -11.22
N ASP A 53 -20.96 42.35 -10.34
CA ASP A 53 -22.33 42.35 -9.85
C ASP A 53 -22.40 42.36 -8.32
N GLU A 54 -23.21 43.28 -7.79
CA GLU A 54 -23.38 43.46 -6.35
C GLU A 54 -23.88 42.18 -5.64
N PRO A 55 -24.88 41.43 -6.16
CA PRO A 55 -25.30 40.18 -5.54
C PRO A 55 -24.18 39.15 -5.44
N LEU A 56 -23.34 39.07 -6.47
CA LEU A 56 -22.20 38.16 -6.50
C LEU A 56 -21.10 38.59 -5.52
N LEU A 57 -20.81 39.89 -5.45
CA LEU A 57 -19.86 40.43 -4.48
C LEU A 57 -20.29 40.16 -3.03
N LEU A 58 -21.58 40.35 -2.73
CA LEU A 58 -22.13 40.12 -1.40
C LEU A 58 -22.03 38.66 -0.98
N ILE A 59 -22.42 37.72 -1.85
CA ILE A 59 -22.36 36.30 -1.50
C ILE A 59 -20.92 35.81 -1.36
N ILE A 60 -19.99 36.32 -2.19
CA ILE A 60 -18.57 36.02 -2.03
C ILE A 60 -18.11 36.48 -0.66
N LYS A 61 -18.34 37.76 -0.28
CA LYS A 61 -17.96 38.28 1.05
C LYS A 61 -18.51 37.42 2.19
N GLN A 62 -19.79 37.04 2.14
CA GLN A 62 -20.39 36.18 3.16
C GLN A 62 -19.73 34.79 3.23
N ILE A 63 -19.40 34.18 2.09
CA ILE A 63 -18.66 32.92 2.04
C ILE A 63 -17.28 33.09 2.71
N LEU A 64 -16.58 34.19 2.43
CA LEU A 64 -15.27 34.47 3.04
C LEU A 64 -15.37 34.62 4.56
N ASP A 65 -16.37 35.37 5.04
CA ASP A 65 -16.57 35.59 6.48
C ASP A 65 -16.82 34.27 7.21
N VAL A 66 -17.67 33.41 6.65
CA VAL A 66 -17.98 32.09 7.22
C VAL A 66 -16.75 31.19 7.22
N ILE A 67 -16.04 31.05 6.08
CA ILE A 67 -14.85 30.18 6.04
C ILE A 67 -13.75 30.69 6.98
N THR A 68 -13.51 32.00 7.03
CA THR A 68 -12.49 32.60 7.90
C THR A 68 -12.79 32.34 9.38
N PHE A 69 -14.06 32.39 9.76
CA PHE A 69 -14.48 32.10 11.14
C PHE A 69 -14.20 30.65 11.54
N PHE A 70 -14.31 29.69 10.61
CA PHE A 70 -14.09 28.25 10.87
C PHE A 70 -12.69 27.76 10.52
N ARG A 71 -11.77 28.67 10.21
CA ARG A 71 -10.40 28.34 9.84
C ARG A 71 -9.63 27.71 11.00
N ILE A 72 -8.79 26.74 10.69
CA ILE A 72 -7.96 26.04 11.70
C ILE A 72 -6.78 26.93 12.15
N ASP A 73 -6.27 26.67 13.35
CA ASP A 73 -5.01 27.26 13.80
C ASP A 73 -3.84 26.83 12.89
N LYS A 74 -2.86 27.73 12.73
CA LYS A 74 -1.76 27.63 11.76
C LYS A 74 -0.92 26.35 11.92
N VAL A 75 -0.85 25.82 13.14
CA VAL A 75 -0.09 24.60 13.48
C VAL A 75 -0.81 23.32 13.02
N GLU A 76 -2.15 23.27 13.12
CA GLU A 76 -2.90 22.10 12.66
C GLU A 76 -2.92 22.02 11.13
N ARG A 77 -2.97 23.19 10.46
CA ARG A 77 -2.84 23.31 9.01
C ARG A 77 -1.56 22.68 8.47
N SER A 78 -0.40 22.94 9.09
CA SER A 78 0.88 22.45 8.57
C SER A 78 1.01 20.92 8.62
N VAL A 79 0.46 20.28 9.67
CA VAL A 79 0.48 18.81 9.80
C VAL A 79 -0.39 18.16 8.73
N ILE A 80 -1.53 18.77 8.45
CA ILE A 80 -2.53 18.33 7.49
C ILE A 80 -2.02 18.49 6.05
N GLU A 81 -1.41 19.65 5.73
CA GLU A 81 -0.78 19.90 4.44
C GLU A 81 0.41 18.95 4.19
N GLU A 82 1.18 18.62 5.22
CA GLU A 82 2.31 17.67 5.10
C GLU A 82 1.83 16.27 4.70
N GLU A 83 0.73 15.78 5.27
CA GLU A 83 0.14 14.48 4.90
C GLU A 83 -0.41 14.47 3.47
N TYR A 84 -1.13 15.53 3.06
CA TYR A 84 -1.60 15.69 1.68
C TYR A 84 -0.43 15.73 0.68
N ASN A 85 0.55 16.60 0.94
CA ASN A 85 1.73 16.77 0.09
C ASN A 85 2.52 15.46 -0.02
N LYS A 86 2.63 14.68 1.05
CA LYS A 86 3.28 13.37 1.01
C LYS A 86 2.58 12.40 0.06
N GLN A 87 1.25 12.40 0.00
CA GLN A 87 0.50 11.52 -0.89
C GLN A 87 0.65 11.91 -2.36
N VAL A 88 0.46 13.20 -2.68
CA VAL A 88 0.62 13.73 -4.04
C VAL A 88 2.03 13.50 -4.53
N ARG A 89 3.04 13.82 -3.70
CA ARG A 89 4.45 13.49 -3.98
C ARG A 89 4.61 12.02 -4.30
N ASN A 90 4.20 11.11 -3.41
CA ASN A 90 4.38 9.68 -3.64
C ASN A 90 3.73 9.19 -4.96
N ALA A 91 2.56 9.73 -5.32
CA ALA A 91 1.87 9.39 -6.56
C ALA A 91 2.62 9.93 -7.80
N ILE A 92 3.05 11.19 -7.78
CA ILE A 92 3.90 11.79 -8.82
C ILE A 92 5.18 10.95 -8.98
N TRP A 93 5.87 10.67 -7.88
CA TRP A 93 7.13 9.94 -7.88
C TRP A 93 6.97 8.54 -8.45
N SER A 94 5.90 7.83 -8.08
CA SER A 94 5.60 6.51 -8.64
C SER A 94 5.47 6.48 -10.16
N ALA A 95 5.15 7.62 -10.78
CA ALA A 95 5.04 7.78 -12.22
C ALA A 95 6.33 8.34 -12.87
N VAL A 96 7.16 9.07 -12.12
CA VAL A 96 8.41 9.67 -12.61
C VAL A 96 9.48 8.59 -12.83
N PRO A 97 10.11 8.53 -14.02
CA PRO A 97 11.29 7.73 -14.24
C PRO A 97 12.45 8.20 -13.37
N ASN A 98 13.17 7.24 -12.80
CA ASN A 98 14.38 7.53 -12.03
C ASN A 98 15.43 8.29 -12.86
N PHE A 99 16.21 9.15 -12.19
CA PHE A 99 17.13 10.11 -12.82
C PHE A 99 18.10 9.50 -13.86
N GLY A 100 18.62 8.29 -13.61
CA GLY A 100 19.50 7.61 -14.55
C GLY A 100 18.85 7.32 -15.91
N MET A 101 17.55 7.06 -15.95
CA MET A 101 16.79 6.82 -17.19
C MET A 101 16.57 8.12 -17.98
N LEU A 102 16.48 9.26 -17.29
CA LEU A 102 16.32 10.58 -17.92
C LEU A 102 17.58 11.03 -18.69
N ILE A 103 18.76 10.52 -18.30
CA ILE A 103 20.06 10.89 -18.90
C ILE A 103 20.50 9.87 -19.95
N ALA A 104 20.45 8.57 -19.65
CA ALA A 104 21.01 7.50 -20.51
C ALA A 104 20.40 7.42 -21.92
N GLY A 105 19.12 7.79 -22.05
CA GLY A 105 18.36 7.53 -23.26
C GLY A 105 18.61 8.52 -24.40
N GLY A 106 19.35 9.62 -24.18
CA GLY A 106 19.55 10.69 -25.16
C GLY A 106 18.25 11.35 -25.68
N ASN A 107 17.09 10.84 -25.28
CA ASN A 107 15.78 11.28 -25.71
C ASN A 107 14.85 11.22 -24.50
N LEU A 108 14.78 12.37 -23.82
CA LEU A 108 13.85 12.71 -22.75
C LEU A 108 12.37 12.46 -23.12
N MET A 109 12.12 12.17 -24.40
CA MET A 109 10.86 12.16 -25.14
C MET A 109 10.09 10.82 -25.12
N THR A 110 10.74 9.67 -24.84
CA THR A 110 10.14 8.36 -25.17
C THR A 110 9.44 7.64 -24.02
N THR A 111 9.62 8.08 -22.77
CA THR A 111 8.88 7.48 -21.65
C THR A 111 7.60 8.28 -21.45
N GLY A 112 6.50 7.80 -22.05
CA GLY A 112 5.17 8.36 -21.86
C GLY A 112 4.76 8.27 -20.39
N VAL A 113 4.73 9.41 -19.71
CA VAL A 113 4.44 9.48 -18.29
C VAL A 113 3.25 10.42 -18.07
N ALA A 114 2.14 9.85 -17.61
CA ALA A 114 0.93 10.58 -17.22
C ALA A 114 1.04 11.14 -15.79
N ILE A 115 2.14 11.86 -15.49
CA ILE A 115 2.36 12.50 -14.17
C ILE A 115 1.22 13.48 -13.86
N ALA A 116 0.68 14.17 -14.87
CA ALA A 116 -0.40 15.15 -14.72
C ALA A 116 -1.68 14.56 -14.12
N THR A 117 -2.05 13.35 -14.54
CA THR A 117 -3.22 12.64 -14.01
C THR A 117 -3.08 12.37 -12.51
N GLN A 118 -1.86 12.21 -11.98
CA GLN A 118 -1.64 12.00 -10.54
C GLN A 118 -1.86 13.25 -9.71
N VAL A 119 -1.58 14.44 -10.26
CA VAL A 119 -1.76 15.71 -9.54
C VAL A 119 -3.21 16.15 -9.53
N GLY A 120 -3.85 16.18 -10.71
CA GLY A 120 -5.25 16.58 -10.80
C GLY A 120 -6.21 15.58 -10.16
N MET A 121 -5.90 14.27 -10.21
CA MET A 121 -6.62 13.28 -9.40
C MET A 121 -6.16 13.24 -7.94
N GLY A 122 -5.01 13.80 -7.56
CA GLY A 122 -4.53 13.84 -6.17
C GLY A 122 -5.47 14.62 -5.25
N TYR A 123 -5.91 15.80 -5.72
CA TYR A 123 -6.99 16.59 -5.11
C TYR A 123 -8.25 15.75 -4.86
N MET A 124 -8.59 14.87 -5.80
CA MET A 124 -9.75 13.99 -5.72
C MET A 124 -9.52 12.70 -4.92
N ASN A 125 -8.31 12.14 -4.97
CA ASN A 125 -7.96 10.89 -4.29
C ASN A 125 -7.96 11.10 -2.78
N TYR A 126 -7.53 12.27 -2.31
CA TYR A 126 -7.70 12.67 -0.92
C TYR A 126 -9.18 12.61 -0.50
N ARG A 127 -10.07 13.24 -1.29
CA ARG A 127 -11.52 13.23 -1.07
C ARG A 127 -12.11 11.82 -1.12
N ASN A 128 -11.60 10.96 -2.00
CA ASN A 128 -12.06 9.57 -2.20
C ASN A 128 -11.64 8.61 -1.09
N ASN A 129 -10.47 8.81 -0.47
CA ASN A 129 -9.88 7.86 0.49
C ASN A 129 -9.96 8.34 1.95
N ARG A 130 -10.70 9.42 2.22
CA ARG A 130 -10.89 10.05 3.55
C ARG A 130 -11.16 9.08 4.70
N ASN A 131 -11.93 8.01 4.48
CA ASN A 131 -12.26 7.03 5.52
C ASN A 131 -11.05 6.24 6.03
N GLU A 132 -10.00 6.09 5.22
CA GLU A 132 -8.74 5.45 5.64
C GLU A 132 -7.87 6.41 6.48
N TYR A 133 -8.14 7.71 6.43
CA TYR A 133 -7.30 8.77 7.00
C TYR A 133 -7.84 9.33 8.33
N LYS A 134 -9.06 8.97 8.73
CA LYS A 134 -9.63 9.34 10.02
C LYS A 134 -8.91 8.61 11.16
N ARG A 135 -8.07 9.32 11.92
CA ARG A 135 -7.56 8.86 13.23
C ARG A 135 -8.39 9.45 14.37
N GLU A 136 -8.29 8.87 15.57
CA GLU A 136 -9.03 9.18 16.81
C GLU A 136 -9.08 10.67 17.27
N LYS A 137 -8.42 11.60 16.58
CA LYS A 137 -8.49 13.06 16.82
C LYS A 137 -9.86 13.68 16.48
N ASP A 138 -10.71 12.97 15.73
CA ASP A 138 -11.95 13.49 15.13
C ASP A 138 -13.06 13.88 16.12
N ASN A 139 -13.09 13.31 17.34
CA ASN A 139 -14.23 13.49 18.25
C ASN A 139 -14.31 14.89 18.89
N LYS A 140 -13.19 15.62 19.04
CA LYS A 140 -13.20 17.01 19.56
C LYS A 140 -13.45 18.06 18.47
N LEU A 141 -13.09 17.75 17.22
CA LEU A 141 -13.29 18.62 16.06
C LEU A 141 -14.77 18.66 15.60
N TRP A 142 -15.52 17.58 15.87
CA TRP A 142 -16.93 17.41 15.50
C TRP A 142 -17.89 18.44 16.11
N GLN A 143 -17.62 18.95 17.33
CA GLN A 143 -18.52 19.91 17.97
C GLN A 143 -18.50 21.31 17.31
N LEU A 144 -17.45 21.65 16.56
CA LEU A 144 -17.34 22.88 15.77
C LEU A 144 -18.01 22.76 14.39
N GLN A 145 -18.12 21.54 13.85
CA GLN A 145 -18.66 21.29 12.49
C GLN A 145 -20.16 21.56 12.38
N LYS A 146 -20.95 21.32 13.43
CA LYS A 146 -22.42 21.51 13.34
C LYS A 146 -22.81 22.98 13.16
N ALA A 147 -22.18 23.88 13.92
CA ALA A 147 -22.40 25.32 13.78
C ALA A 147 -21.89 25.84 12.42
N ALA A 148 -20.78 25.29 11.92
CA ALA A 148 -20.27 25.60 10.59
C ALA A 148 -21.25 25.19 9.49
N ILE A 149 -21.72 23.94 9.52
CA ILE A 149 -22.69 23.41 8.56
C ILE A 149 -23.98 24.22 8.59
N GLU A 150 -24.45 24.67 9.76
CA GLU A 150 -25.61 25.56 9.88
C GLU A 150 -25.38 26.91 9.18
N GLN A 151 -24.20 27.53 9.33
CA GLN A 151 -23.86 28.78 8.62
C GLN A 151 -23.73 28.57 7.10
N PHE A 152 -23.08 27.48 6.66
CA PHE A 152 -23.02 27.14 5.23
C PHE A 152 -24.39 26.82 4.63
N ASN A 153 -25.31 26.23 5.40
CA ASN A 153 -26.70 26.08 4.99
C ASN A 153 -27.43 27.43 4.86
N GLY A 154 -27.07 28.42 5.68
CA GLY A 154 -27.48 29.82 5.49
C GLY A 154 -27.00 30.37 4.15
N LEU A 155 -25.71 30.17 3.81
CA LEU A 155 -25.13 30.59 2.53
C LEU A 155 -25.81 29.95 1.32
N ARG A 156 -26.30 28.70 1.41
CA ARG A 156 -27.09 28.07 0.33
C ARG A 156 -28.36 28.86 -0.01
N ARG A 157 -29.04 29.41 1.00
CA ARG A 157 -30.24 30.25 0.79
C ARG A 157 -29.89 31.57 0.11
N GLU A 158 -28.81 32.21 0.54
CA GLU A 158 -28.32 33.45 -0.06
C GLU A 158 -27.81 33.22 -1.50
N LEU A 159 -27.15 32.10 -1.76
CA LEU A 159 -26.74 31.68 -3.11
C LEU A 159 -27.95 31.49 -4.04
N PHE A 160 -29.06 30.96 -3.54
CA PHE A 160 -30.30 30.88 -4.32
C PHE A 160 -30.85 32.28 -4.66
N ALA A 161 -30.85 33.20 -3.70
CA ALA A 161 -31.26 34.59 -3.96
C ALA A 161 -30.33 35.29 -4.96
N THR A 162 -29.03 35.06 -4.87
CA THR A 162 -28.03 35.55 -5.84
C THR A 162 -28.26 34.94 -7.21
N ALA A 163 -28.53 33.63 -7.29
CA ALA A 163 -28.85 32.96 -8.53
C ALA A 163 -30.06 33.58 -9.23
N TRP A 164 -31.13 33.86 -8.47
CA TRP A 164 -32.33 34.51 -8.98
C TRP A 164 -32.01 35.88 -9.60
N ARG A 165 -31.26 36.72 -8.88
CA ARG A 165 -30.88 38.07 -9.35
C ARG A 165 -29.96 38.04 -10.57
N LEU A 166 -29.01 37.11 -10.61
CA LEU A 166 -28.11 36.96 -11.75
C LEU A 166 -28.83 36.40 -12.98
N ALA A 167 -29.75 35.44 -12.80
CA ALA A 167 -30.55 34.89 -13.89
C ALA A 167 -31.42 35.96 -14.55
N ASP A 168 -32.07 36.81 -13.74
CA ASP A 168 -32.86 37.95 -14.23
C ASP A 168 -32.00 38.97 -14.99
N LYS A 169 -30.88 39.40 -14.39
CA LYS A 169 -30.01 40.42 -14.98
C LYS A 169 -29.30 39.97 -16.27
N TYR A 170 -28.81 38.73 -16.31
CA TYR A 170 -28.02 38.23 -17.43
C TYR A 170 -28.85 37.42 -18.43
N GLY A 171 -30.04 36.96 -18.07
CA GLY A 171 -30.92 36.19 -18.95
C GLY A 171 -30.31 34.86 -19.40
N PHE A 172 -29.51 34.21 -18.54
CA PHE A 172 -29.01 32.87 -18.82
C PHE A 172 -30.11 31.82 -18.54
N PRO A 173 -30.16 30.71 -19.30
CA PRO A 173 -31.18 29.68 -19.07
C PRO A 173 -30.92 28.95 -17.74
N ASP A 174 -31.98 28.62 -16.99
CA ASP A 174 -31.83 27.99 -15.66
C ASP A 174 -31.04 26.66 -15.71
N LYS A 175 -31.01 25.97 -16.85
CA LYS A 175 -30.16 24.77 -17.05
C LYS A 175 -28.66 25.01 -16.84
N TYR A 176 -28.20 26.26 -16.91
CA TYR A 176 -26.81 26.60 -16.62
C TYR A 176 -26.53 26.65 -15.12
N ARG A 177 -27.56 26.83 -14.27
CA ARG A 177 -27.41 26.87 -12.82
C ARG A 177 -27.44 25.47 -12.25
N LEU A 178 -26.51 25.17 -11.36
CA LEU A 178 -26.49 23.92 -10.60
C LEU A 178 -27.40 23.98 -9.38
N THR A 179 -28.14 22.90 -9.15
CA THR A 179 -28.91 22.65 -7.94
C THR A 179 -28.10 21.85 -6.93
N GLU A 180 -28.40 21.98 -5.65
CA GLU A 180 -27.77 21.20 -4.58
C GLU A 180 -27.85 19.69 -4.85
N ARG A 181 -29.00 19.20 -5.32
CA ARG A 181 -29.20 17.78 -5.64
C ARG A 181 -28.27 17.30 -6.76
N GLN A 182 -28.07 18.11 -7.79
CA GLN A 182 -27.14 17.78 -8.87
C GLN A 182 -25.70 17.73 -8.34
N ILE A 183 -25.31 18.69 -7.50
CA ILE A 183 -23.96 18.76 -6.92
C ILE A 183 -23.71 17.59 -5.97
N THR A 184 -24.65 17.26 -5.09
CA THR A 184 -24.53 16.11 -4.18
C THR A 184 -24.45 14.79 -4.95
N ASN A 185 -25.24 14.63 -6.03
CA ASN A 185 -25.12 13.43 -6.88
C ASN A 185 -23.74 13.37 -7.56
N TYR A 186 -23.28 14.51 -8.09
CA TYR A 186 -21.96 14.64 -8.69
C TYR A 186 -20.83 14.28 -7.71
N ASN A 187 -20.84 14.85 -6.49
CA ASN A 187 -19.87 14.52 -5.44
C ASN A 187 -19.85 13.02 -5.12
N ARG A 188 -21.02 12.36 -5.06
CA ARG A 188 -21.12 10.90 -4.87
C ARG A 188 -20.57 10.09 -6.05
N ILE A 189 -20.63 10.61 -7.26
CA ILE A 189 -20.05 9.95 -8.44
C ILE A 189 -18.53 10.00 -8.38
N LEU A 190 -17.96 11.15 -7.98
CA LEU A 190 -16.50 11.30 -7.87
C LEU A 190 -15.86 10.30 -6.91
N LEU A 191 -16.57 9.93 -5.84
CA LEU A 191 -16.19 8.93 -4.83
C LEU A 191 -16.25 7.46 -5.33
N ASP A 192 -16.78 7.19 -6.53
CA ASP A 192 -17.01 5.83 -7.02
C ASP A 192 -15.70 5.14 -7.41
N SER A 193 -15.27 4.10 -6.68
CA SER A 193 -14.00 3.40 -6.93
C SER A 193 -13.95 2.67 -8.28
N ASN A 194 -15.09 2.34 -8.88
CA ASN A 194 -15.14 1.72 -10.20
C ASN A 194 -15.07 2.81 -11.29
N ILE A 195 -13.92 2.90 -11.96
CA ILE A 195 -13.64 3.96 -12.94
C ILE A 195 -14.61 3.97 -14.13
N ILE A 196 -15.07 2.81 -14.60
CA ILE A 196 -16.03 2.72 -15.72
C ILE A 196 -17.39 3.22 -15.24
N ARG A 197 -17.87 2.72 -14.11
CA ARG A 197 -19.16 3.16 -13.54
C ARG A 197 -19.14 4.67 -13.22
N ARG A 198 -18.01 5.17 -12.74
CA ARG A 198 -17.77 6.60 -12.51
C ARG A 198 -17.95 7.37 -13.82
N TYR A 199 -17.30 6.96 -14.90
CA TYR A 199 -17.44 7.58 -16.22
C TYR A 199 -18.90 7.59 -16.69
N GLU A 200 -19.57 6.43 -16.73
CA GLU A 200 -20.95 6.30 -17.21
C GLU A 200 -21.91 7.22 -16.44
N ARG A 201 -21.72 7.33 -15.12
CA ARG A 201 -22.55 8.21 -14.28
C ARG A 201 -22.24 9.70 -14.50
N LEU A 202 -20.99 10.06 -14.81
CA LEU A 202 -20.63 11.44 -15.19
C LEU A 202 -21.22 11.78 -16.57
N ASP A 203 -21.08 10.90 -17.56
CA ASP A 203 -21.61 11.12 -18.90
C ASP A 203 -23.13 11.34 -18.89
N ALA A 204 -23.84 10.55 -18.07
CA ALA A 204 -25.29 10.66 -17.90
C ALA A 204 -25.79 12.00 -17.33
N ILE A 205 -24.93 12.79 -16.68
CA ILE A 205 -25.31 14.07 -16.06
C ILE A 205 -24.70 15.29 -16.76
N LYS A 206 -23.91 15.12 -17.83
CA LYS A 206 -23.09 16.18 -18.43
C LYS A 206 -23.86 17.42 -18.89
N GLU A 207 -25.10 17.24 -19.36
CA GLU A 207 -25.96 18.34 -19.80
C GLU A 207 -26.32 19.30 -18.66
N CYS A 208 -26.28 18.84 -17.40
CA CYS A 208 -26.51 19.71 -16.24
C CYS A 208 -25.33 20.63 -15.93
N PHE A 209 -24.12 20.35 -16.45
CA PHE A 209 -22.88 21.02 -16.08
C PHE A 209 -22.29 21.85 -17.24
N GLU A 210 -23.12 22.22 -18.21
CA GLU A 210 -22.72 22.99 -19.40
C GLU A 210 -21.95 24.30 -19.07
N ALA A 211 -22.23 24.93 -17.92
CA ALA A 211 -21.60 26.17 -17.49
C ALA A 211 -20.67 26.00 -16.27
N TYR A 212 -20.10 24.80 -16.08
CA TYR A 212 -19.18 24.53 -14.98
C TYR A 212 -17.94 23.76 -15.51
N PRO A 213 -16.85 24.47 -15.88
CA PRO A 213 -15.63 23.88 -16.43
C PRO A 213 -15.08 22.70 -15.64
N PRO A 214 -14.92 22.74 -14.29
CA PRO A 214 -14.30 21.64 -13.56
C PRO A 214 -14.95 20.28 -13.82
N PHE A 215 -16.27 20.22 -14.01
CA PHE A 215 -16.96 18.97 -14.39
C PHE A 215 -16.39 18.35 -15.67
N TRP A 216 -16.15 19.17 -16.71
CA TRP A 216 -15.60 18.71 -17.98
C TRP A 216 -14.18 18.20 -17.84
N TYR A 217 -13.36 18.85 -17.00
CA TYR A 217 -12.05 18.32 -16.65
C TYR A 217 -12.17 16.92 -16.03
N TYR A 218 -13.05 16.71 -15.05
CA TYR A 218 -13.17 15.40 -14.39
C TYR A 218 -13.71 14.32 -15.33
N LEU A 219 -14.68 14.65 -16.18
CA LEU A 219 -15.16 13.73 -17.22
C LEU A 219 -14.00 13.31 -18.14
N GLY A 220 -13.21 14.29 -18.61
CA GLY A 220 -12.07 14.04 -19.49
C GLY A 220 -10.94 13.27 -18.81
N SER A 221 -10.61 13.57 -17.55
CA SER A 221 -9.59 12.89 -16.76
C SER A 221 -9.95 11.42 -16.50
N VAL A 222 -11.23 11.14 -16.16
CA VAL A 222 -11.70 9.75 -15.99
C VAL A 222 -11.64 9.00 -17.32
N ALA A 223 -12.05 9.60 -18.43
CA ALA A 223 -11.95 8.99 -19.76
C ALA A 223 -10.48 8.73 -20.16
N ASN A 224 -9.59 9.70 -19.96
CA ASN A 224 -8.14 9.57 -20.20
C ASN A 224 -7.54 8.43 -19.38
N LYS A 225 -7.92 8.31 -18.10
CA LYS A 225 -7.45 7.22 -17.25
C LYS A 225 -7.95 5.85 -17.71
N ILE A 226 -9.21 5.73 -18.17
CA ILE A 226 -9.69 4.49 -18.81
C ILE A 226 -8.87 4.17 -20.06
N TYR A 227 -8.63 5.16 -20.92
CA TYR A 227 -7.78 5.02 -22.11
C TYR A 227 -6.39 4.48 -21.78
N ARG A 228 -5.74 4.97 -20.72
CA ARG A 228 -4.38 4.57 -20.32
C ARG A 228 -4.32 3.21 -19.61
N GLU A 229 -5.27 2.90 -18.73
CA GLU A 229 -5.24 1.72 -17.86
C GLU A 229 -5.95 0.50 -18.44
N ARG A 230 -7.02 0.69 -19.22
CA ARG A 230 -7.89 -0.39 -19.73
C ARG A 230 -7.68 -0.64 -21.22
N LYS A 231 -6.50 -1.21 -21.53
CA LYS A 231 -6.11 -1.60 -22.90
C LYS A 231 -6.99 -2.69 -23.52
N ASP A 232 -7.81 -3.35 -22.70
CA ASP A 232 -8.80 -4.36 -23.10
C ASP A 232 -10.09 -3.77 -23.72
N LEU A 233 -10.31 -2.46 -23.60
CA LEU A 233 -11.48 -1.77 -24.17
C LEU A 233 -11.14 -1.09 -25.52
N LYS A 234 -12.16 -0.57 -26.22
CA LYS A 234 -11.98 0.32 -27.38
C LYS A 234 -11.29 1.63 -26.94
N SER A 235 -9.97 1.59 -26.78
CA SER A 235 -9.16 2.66 -26.19
C SER A 235 -9.33 4.02 -26.89
N ASN A 236 -9.47 4.03 -28.21
CA ASN A 236 -9.65 5.27 -28.97
C ASN A 236 -10.97 6.01 -28.68
N TYR A 237 -12.03 5.30 -28.29
CA TYR A 237 -13.32 5.92 -27.95
C TYR A 237 -13.19 6.84 -26.73
N TYR A 238 -12.57 6.35 -25.65
CA TYR A 238 -12.34 7.14 -24.45
C TYR A 238 -11.33 8.27 -24.66
N LYS A 239 -10.39 8.10 -25.59
CA LYS A 239 -9.45 9.16 -26.00
C LYS A 239 -10.18 10.34 -26.63
N GLU A 240 -11.09 10.09 -27.58
CA GLU A 240 -11.89 11.15 -28.23
C GLU A 240 -12.74 11.90 -27.22
N ILE A 241 -13.42 11.18 -26.32
CA ILE A 241 -14.21 11.80 -25.23
C ILE A 241 -13.35 12.67 -24.32
N ALA A 242 -12.13 12.23 -23.99
CA ALA A 242 -11.23 13.02 -23.17
C ALA A 242 -10.85 14.34 -23.84
N ILE A 243 -10.54 14.30 -25.15
CA ILE A 243 -10.23 15.49 -25.95
C ILE A 243 -11.43 16.43 -25.99
N ASP A 244 -12.62 15.93 -26.30
CA ASP A 244 -13.84 16.73 -26.37
C ASP A 244 -14.15 17.43 -25.05
N ALA A 245 -13.98 16.70 -23.93
CA ALA A 245 -14.19 17.25 -22.60
C ALA A 245 -13.15 18.32 -22.23
N PHE A 246 -11.87 18.12 -22.56
CA PHE A 246 -10.83 19.12 -22.33
C PHE A 246 -11.00 20.36 -23.22
N GLU A 247 -11.40 20.22 -24.48
CA GLU A 247 -11.73 21.39 -25.30
C GLU A 247 -12.95 22.13 -24.76
N LYS A 248 -13.96 21.40 -24.26
CA LYS A 248 -15.13 22.01 -23.61
C LYS A 248 -14.75 22.79 -22.36
N TYR A 249 -13.82 22.27 -21.55
CA TYR A 249 -13.26 22.98 -20.40
C TYR A 249 -12.72 24.35 -20.82
N TRP A 250 -11.84 24.37 -21.84
CA TRP A 250 -11.18 25.59 -22.29
C TRP A 250 -12.10 26.55 -23.04
N GLU A 251 -13.15 26.08 -23.72
CA GLU A 251 -14.19 26.92 -24.32
C GLU A 251 -14.90 27.77 -23.27
N ILE A 252 -15.16 27.20 -22.09
CA ILE A 252 -15.90 27.87 -21.02
C ILE A 252 -14.95 28.68 -20.12
N ASN A 253 -13.72 28.18 -19.90
CA ASN A 253 -12.72 28.77 -19.01
C ASN A 253 -11.71 29.68 -19.75
N GLU A 254 -12.06 30.21 -20.93
CA GLU A 254 -11.11 30.95 -21.79
C GLU A 254 -10.41 32.11 -21.07
N GLN A 255 -11.14 32.89 -20.26
CA GLN A 255 -10.60 34.03 -19.51
C GLN A 255 -10.23 33.72 -18.06
N GLY A 256 -10.54 32.51 -17.57
CA GLY A 256 -10.27 32.07 -16.19
C GLY A 256 -10.95 32.93 -15.11
N LEU A 257 -11.84 32.34 -14.31
CA LEU A 257 -12.38 33.07 -13.14
C LEU A 257 -11.39 33.11 -11.96
N LEU A 258 -10.32 32.34 -12.03
CA LEU A 258 -9.27 32.23 -11.04
C LEU A 258 -7.91 32.62 -11.64
N ARG A 259 -6.99 33.16 -10.83
CA ARG A 259 -5.60 33.50 -11.18
C ARG A 259 -4.71 32.28 -11.05
N GLU A 260 -4.83 31.58 -9.93
CA GLU A 260 -4.23 30.25 -9.71
C GLU A 260 -5.36 29.22 -9.65
N ASP A 261 -5.25 28.15 -10.44
CA ASP A 261 -6.26 27.11 -10.58
C ASP A 261 -5.57 25.76 -10.89
N GLN A 262 -5.36 24.98 -9.84
CA GLN A 262 -4.72 23.65 -9.97
C GLN A 262 -5.53 22.71 -10.87
N VAL A 263 -6.85 22.88 -10.97
CA VAL A 263 -7.72 22.10 -11.86
C VAL A 263 -7.48 22.50 -13.31
N ALA A 264 -7.39 23.81 -13.61
CA ALA A 264 -7.03 24.29 -14.94
C ALA A 264 -5.63 23.84 -15.36
N ALA A 265 -4.65 23.95 -14.46
CA ALA A 265 -3.29 23.52 -14.73
C ALA A 265 -3.21 22.01 -15.01
N SER A 266 -3.91 21.21 -14.20
CA SER A 266 -4.00 19.76 -14.42
C SER A 266 -4.71 19.42 -15.73
N CYS A 267 -5.78 20.13 -16.07
CA CYS A 267 -6.48 19.97 -17.34
C CYS A 267 -5.57 20.26 -18.53
N ALA A 268 -4.76 21.33 -18.47
CA ALA A 268 -3.79 21.63 -19.52
C ALA A 268 -2.75 20.52 -19.66
N LEU A 269 -2.16 20.06 -18.55
CA LEU A 269 -1.09 19.05 -18.58
C LEU A 269 -1.59 17.67 -19.05
N GLU A 270 -2.77 17.23 -18.60
CA GLU A 270 -3.38 15.99 -19.09
C GLU A 270 -3.73 16.08 -20.58
N TYR A 271 -4.17 17.26 -21.04
CA TYR A 271 -4.47 17.44 -22.45
C TYR A 271 -3.20 17.45 -23.31
N ILE A 272 -2.13 18.14 -22.86
CA ILE A 272 -0.82 18.09 -23.51
C ILE A 272 -0.33 16.65 -23.66
N ASP A 273 -0.49 15.81 -22.63
CA ASP A 273 -0.10 14.41 -22.67
C ASP A 273 -0.78 13.64 -23.82
N ILE A 274 -2.08 13.86 -24.02
CA ILE A 274 -2.83 13.26 -25.13
C ILE A 274 -2.37 13.83 -26.48
N LEU A 275 -2.08 15.12 -26.56
CA LEU A 275 -1.62 15.77 -27.80
C LEU A 275 -0.23 15.31 -28.21
N LEU A 276 0.67 15.06 -27.26
CA LEU A 276 2.00 14.51 -27.51
C LEU A 276 1.95 13.06 -28.04
N ASP A 277 0.90 12.30 -27.72
CA ASP A 277 0.67 10.96 -28.27
C ASP A 277 0.21 10.98 -29.75
N LEU A 278 -0.12 12.15 -30.31
CA LEU A 278 -0.61 12.32 -31.68
C LEU A 278 0.50 12.90 -32.57
N SER A 279 0.89 12.18 -33.62
CA SER A 279 2.01 12.55 -34.53
C SER A 279 2.02 14.03 -35.01
N ASN A 280 3.24 14.56 -35.15
CA ASN A 280 3.64 15.96 -35.41
C ASN A 280 2.81 16.68 -36.49
N ASP A 281 1.95 17.58 -36.03
CA ASP A 281 1.24 18.59 -36.83
C ASP A 281 1.57 19.97 -36.22
N SER A 282 1.89 20.96 -37.04
CA SER A 282 2.30 22.30 -36.59
C SER A 282 1.20 23.01 -35.79
N ILE A 283 -0.08 22.71 -36.08
CA ILE A 283 -1.23 23.24 -35.33
C ILE A 283 -1.24 22.71 -33.89
N LYS A 284 -0.79 21.47 -33.66
CA LYS A 284 -0.74 20.85 -32.33
C LYS A 284 0.38 21.41 -31.47
N ILE A 285 1.53 21.74 -32.07
CA ILE A 285 2.66 22.36 -31.36
C ILE A 285 2.24 23.70 -30.75
N ASN A 286 1.57 24.56 -31.54
CA ASN A 286 1.05 25.84 -31.05
C ASN A 286 0.05 25.66 -29.90
N ARG A 287 -0.82 24.63 -29.98
CA ARG A 287 -1.78 24.33 -28.91
C ARG A 287 -1.08 23.85 -27.64
N ILE A 288 -0.07 22.98 -27.76
CA ILE A 288 0.75 22.50 -26.64
C ILE A 288 1.47 23.66 -25.95
N GLU A 289 2.10 24.56 -26.70
CA GLU A 289 2.76 25.74 -26.12
C GLU A 289 1.79 26.67 -25.38
N LYS A 290 0.57 26.88 -25.94
CA LYS A 290 -0.47 27.66 -25.27
C LYS A 290 -0.90 26.99 -23.96
N LEU A 291 -1.18 25.69 -24.00
CA LEU A 291 -1.56 24.92 -22.82
C LEU A 291 -0.44 24.89 -21.78
N MET A 292 0.83 24.84 -22.19
CA MET A 292 1.97 24.85 -21.27
C MET A 292 2.07 26.16 -20.50
N ARG A 293 1.94 27.29 -21.22
CA ARG A 293 1.88 28.63 -20.59
C ARG A 293 0.73 28.71 -19.59
N GLN A 294 -0.46 28.28 -20.00
CA GLN A 294 -1.63 28.22 -19.13
C GLN A 294 -1.37 27.34 -17.90
N ALA A 295 -0.76 26.16 -18.06
CA ALA A 295 -0.45 25.27 -16.94
C ALA A 295 0.48 25.94 -15.92
N ILE A 296 1.52 26.65 -16.38
CA ILE A 296 2.45 27.38 -15.51
C ILE A 296 1.74 28.54 -14.83
N GLU A 297 0.98 29.35 -15.56
CA GLU A 297 0.23 30.50 -15.01
C GLU A 297 -0.77 30.05 -13.93
N TYR A 298 -1.58 29.04 -14.23
CA TYR A 298 -2.58 28.52 -13.31
C TYR A 298 -1.99 27.66 -12.18
N SER A 299 -0.75 27.18 -12.29
CA SER A 299 -0.13 26.39 -11.20
C SER A 299 0.07 27.18 -9.91
N GLY A 300 0.22 28.50 -10.01
CA GLY A 300 0.45 29.36 -8.86
C GLY A 300 1.68 28.95 -8.06
N HIS A 301 1.52 28.85 -6.74
CA HIS A 301 2.57 28.41 -5.81
C HIS A 301 2.56 26.89 -5.55
N SER A 302 1.86 26.11 -6.38
CA SER A 302 1.82 24.65 -6.24
C SER A 302 3.07 24.00 -6.81
N ASN A 303 4.04 23.70 -5.95
CA ASN A 303 5.30 23.05 -6.35
C ASN A 303 5.11 21.68 -7.02
N ASP A 304 4.06 20.93 -6.64
CA ASP A 304 3.72 19.66 -7.28
C ASP A 304 3.36 19.87 -8.76
N VAL A 305 2.48 20.83 -9.05
CA VAL A 305 2.06 21.16 -10.42
C VAL A 305 3.22 21.77 -11.21
N LEU A 306 3.99 22.68 -10.61
CA LEU A 306 5.18 23.29 -11.25
C LEU A 306 6.23 22.23 -11.63
N GLN A 307 6.44 21.22 -10.78
CA GLN A 307 7.32 20.10 -11.12
C GLN A 307 6.79 19.31 -12.31
N CYS A 308 5.46 19.10 -12.41
CA CYS A 308 4.85 18.50 -13.59
C CYS A 308 5.10 19.37 -14.84
N CYS A 309 4.85 20.68 -14.77
CA CYS A 309 5.17 21.61 -15.85
C CYS A 309 6.65 21.50 -16.28
N ALA A 310 7.58 21.39 -15.32
CA ALA A 310 9.00 21.22 -15.61
C ALA A 310 9.28 19.92 -16.37
N PHE A 311 8.64 18.80 -15.99
CA PHE A 311 8.72 17.54 -16.74
C PHE A 311 8.13 17.62 -18.15
N TYR A 312 7.00 18.30 -18.34
CA TYR A 312 6.44 18.41 -19.68
C TYR A 312 7.27 19.35 -20.56
N ASN A 313 7.85 20.44 -20.03
CA ASN A 313 8.79 21.29 -20.76
C ASN A 313 10.01 20.50 -21.26
N LEU A 314 10.51 19.57 -20.43
CA LEU A 314 11.52 18.61 -20.85
C LEU A 314 11.06 17.74 -22.02
N ARG A 315 9.82 17.22 -22.00
CA ARG A 315 9.22 16.40 -23.07
C ARG A 315 8.91 17.15 -24.37
N ILE A 316 8.94 18.48 -24.37
CA ILE A 316 8.75 19.29 -25.58
C ILE A 316 10.04 20.00 -26.02
N ASN A 317 11.18 19.65 -25.41
CA ASN A 317 12.50 20.24 -25.63
C ASN A 317 12.65 21.72 -25.24
N GLU A 318 11.75 22.24 -24.39
CA GLU A 318 11.83 23.59 -23.83
C GLU A 318 12.77 23.62 -22.62
N TYR A 319 14.06 23.38 -22.86
CA TYR A 319 15.05 23.16 -21.81
C TYR A 319 15.29 24.39 -20.92
N GLU A 320 15.21 25.60 -21.48
CA GLU A 320 15.39 26.84 -20.71
C GLU A 320 14.24 27.07 -19.73
N GLU A 321 12.99 26.88 -20.17
CA GLU A 321 11.83 26.96 -19.29
C GLU A 321 11.84 25.87 -18.23
N ALA A 322 12.19 24.64 -18.60
CA ALA A 322 12.37 23.56 -17.62
C ALA A 322 13.42 23.94 -16.56
N ALA A 323 14.58 24.50 -16.97
CA ALA A 323 15.62 24.92 -16.04
C ALA A 323 15.15 26.04 -15.10
N LYS A 324 14.35 27.00 -15.58
CA LYS A 324 13.75 28.05 -14.74
C LYS A 324 12.85 27.45 -13.66
N LEU A 325 11.97 26.52 -14.04
CA LEU A 325 11.05 25.86 -13.12
C LEU A 325 11.80 24.99 -12.09
N TYR A 326 12.76 24.16 -12.51
CA TYR A 326 13.56 23.37 -11.56
C TYR A 326 14.38 24.23 -10.61
N LYS A 327 14.91 25.36 -11.08
CA LYS A 327 15.59 26.34 -10.21
C LYS A 327 14.66 26.90 -9.14
N TYR A 328 13.43 27.27 -9.51
CA TYR A 328 12.42 27.72 -8.56
C TYR A 328 12.17 26.64 -7.50
N LEU A 329 11.94 25.39 -7.91
CA LEU A 329 11.67 24.27 -7.00
C LEU A 329 12.85 23.98 -6.04
N VAL A 330 14.09 24.07 -6.52
CA VAL A 330 15.29 23.92 -5.67
C VAL A 330 15.36 25.04 -4.63
N ASN A 331 15.13 26.28 -5.05
CA ASN A 331 15.18 27.44 -4.15
C ASN A 331 14.07 27.40 -3.09
N ASP A 332 12.90 26.87 -3.42
CA ASP A 332 11.79 26.68 -2.48
C ASP A 332 11.94 25.42 -1.61
N SER A 333 13.12 24.77 -1.65
CA SER A 333 13.44 23.55 -0.91
C SER A 333 12.48 22.38 -1.20
N TYR A 334 11.88 22.38 -2.37
CA TYR A 334 10.96 21.34 -2.80
C TYR A 334 11.73 20.23 -3.54
N ASN A 335 11.81 19.05 -2.93
CA ASN A 335 12.52 17.88 -3.47
C ASN A 335 13.94 18.22 -3.98
N THR A 336 14.65 19.04 -3.20
CA THR A 336 15.88 19.76 -3.60
C THR A 336 16.89 18.88 -4.30
N LEU A 337 17.20 17.68 -3.76
CA LEU A 337 18.22 16.81 -4.33
C LEU A 337 17.89 16.35 -5.75
N PHE A 338 16.67 15.87 -5.97
CA PHE A 338 16.26 15.37 -7.29
C PHE A 338 16.11 16.53 -8.29
N ASN A 339 15.51 17.64 -7.86
CA ASN A 339 15.36 18.79 -8.72
C ASN A 339 16.73 19.40 -9.07
N ALA A 340 17.68 19.39 -8.14
CA ALA A 340 19.07 19.79 -8.39
C ALA A 340 19.79 18.83 -9.34
N GLN A 341 19.53 17.53 -9.25
CA GLN A 341 20.02 16.54 -10.22
C GLN A 341 19.57 16.88 -11.64
N ILE A 342 18.27 17.04 -11.87
CA ILE A 342 17.76 17.43 -13.20
C ILE A 342 18.29 18.80 -13.63
N LEU A 343 18.24 19.79 -12.74
CA LEU A 343 18.70 21.13 -13.04
C LEU A 343 20.18 21.17 -13.41
N SER A 344 21.02 20.40 -12.72
CA SER A 344 22.45 20.29 -13.02
C SER A 344 22.68 19.70 -14.42
N SER A 345 21.91 18.68 -14.81
CA SER A 345 21.97 18.14 -16.18
C SER A 345 21.54 19.15 -17.25
N LEU A 346 20.55 19.99 -16.93
CA LEU A 346 20.09 21.06 -17.82
C LEU A 346 21.15 22.16 -17.95
N TYR A 347 21.78 22.58 -16.87
CA TYR A 347 22.88 23.55 -16.94
C TYR A 347 24.06 23.02 -17.76
N VAL A 348 24.41 21.74 -17.64
CA VAL A 348 25.42 21.14 -18.52
C VAL A 348 24.97 21.17 -19.98
N ARG A 349 23.73 20.77 -20.28
CA ARG A 349 23.18 20.79 -21.64
C ARG A 349 23.15 22.20 -22.24
N LEU A 350 22.76 23.20 -21.46
CA LEU A 350 22.69 24.60 -21.84
C LEU A 350 24.06 25.29 -21.81
N ASN A 351 25.12 24.57 -21.41
CA ASN A 351 26.47 25.08 -21.21
C ASN A 351 26.54 26.30 -20.25
N ASP A 352 25.70 26.31 -19.20
CA ASP A 352 25.58 27.40 -18.22
C ASP A 352 26.44 27.14 -16.97
N HIS A 353 27.74 27.36 -17.10
CA HIS A 353 28.71 27.15 -16.03
C HIS A 353 28.42 27.97 -14.77
N PHE A 354 27.99 29.22 -14.93
CA PHE A 354 27.77 30.12 -13.81
C PHE A 354 26.64 29.62 -12.91
N ARG A 355 25.48 29.29 -13.50
CA ARG A 355 24.35 28.79 -12.71
C ARG A 355 24.59 27.39 -12.15
N TYR A 356 25.41 26.59 -12.81
CA TYR A 356 25.86 25.31 -12.27
C TYR A 356 26.68 25.49 -10.98
N GLN A 357 27.62 26.42 -10.93
CA GLN A 357 28.41 26.67 -9.71
C GLN A 357 27.52 27.17 -8.57
N LEU A 358 26.57 28.07 -8.87
CA LEU A 358 25.60 28.54 -7.88
C LEU A 358 24.76 27.38 -7.30
N LEU A 359 24.29 26.46 -8.16
CA LEU A 359 23.54 25.28 -7.71
C LEU A 359 24.38 24.38 -6.82
N LYS A 360 25.66 24.22 -7.14
CA LYS A 360 26.61 23.45 -6.35
C LYS A 360 26.76 24.05 -4.95
N GLU A 361 26.99 25.35 -4.83
CA GLU A 361 27.06 26.05 -3.53
C GLU A 361 25.76 25.94 -2.72
N LEU A 362 24.59 25.95 -3.38
CA LEU A 362 23.29 25.89 -2.71
C LEU A 362 22.93 24.51 -2.15
N VAL A 363 23.34 23.43 -2.82
CA VAL A 363 22.82 22.08 -2.54
C VAL A 363 23.88 21.15 -1.95
N ASP A 364 25.11 21.23 -2.45
CA ASP A 364 26.19 20.31 -2.10
C ASP A 364 27.54 20.88 -2.59
N GLU A 365 28.34 21.48 -1.70
CA GLU A 365 29.64 22.09 -2.03
C GLU A 365 30.60 21.10 -2.73
N ASP A 366 30.44 19.79 -2.51
CA ASP A 366 31.24 18.76 -3.16
C ASP A 366 30.67 18.34 -4.53
N GLY A 367 29.44 18.75 -4.85
CA GLY A 367 28.72 18.38 -6.08
C GLY A 367 28.50 16.87 -6.20
N LYS A 368 28.48 16.15 -5.08
CA LYS A 368 28.48 14.69 -5.02
C LYS A 368 27.22 14.08 -5.63
N TYR A 369 26.13 14.83 -5.69
CA TYR A 369 24.87 14.35 -6.24
C TYR A 369 24.46 15.04 -7.53
N LEU A 370 25.25 15.99 -8.03
CA LEU A 370 24.96 16.74 -9.25
C LEU A 370 25.53 16.04 -10.48
N TYR A 371 24.88 16.23 -11.62
CA TYR A 371 25.35 15.78 -12.91
C TYR A 371 26.61 16.57 -13.31
N PRO A 372 27.76 15.93 -13.58
CA PRO A 372 29.05 16.60 -13.66
C PRO A 372 29.16 17.51 -14.87
N PHE A 373 29.60 18.75 -14.63
CA PHE A 373 29.96 19.71 -15.66
C PHE A 373 31.44 19.54 -16.03
N GLU A 374 31.75 18.66 -16.98
CA GLU A 374 33.10 18.54 -17.56
C GLU A 374 33.18 19.28 -18.91
N ASN A 375 34.28 20.03 -19.12
CA ASN A 375 34.53 20.92 -20.26
C ASN A 375 34.23 20.27 -21.64
N GLY A 376 32.97 20.32 -22.08
CA GLY A 376 32.55 20.07 -23.45
C GLY A 376 32.51 18.63 -23.94
N LYS A 377 32.56 17.61 -23.07
CA LYS A 377 32.43 16.19 -23.49
C LYS A 377 31.37 15.44 -22.68
N LEU A 378 30.12 15.48 -23.17
CA LEU A 378 28.96 14.82 -22.57
C LEU A 378 29.21 13.34 -22.23
N GLU A 379 29.88 12.59 -23.12
CA GLU A 379 30.13 11.14 -22.97
C GLU A 379 31.05 10.77 -21.76
N LEU A 380 32.01 11.63 -21.39
CA LEU A 380 32.89 11.40 -20.23
C LEU A 380 32.19 11.74 -18.91
N GLY A 381 31.33 12.77 -18.93
CA GLY A 381 30.47 13.13 -17.80
C GLY A 381 29.48 12.03 -17.45
N ASP A 382 28.87 11.40 -18.46
CA ASP A 382 27.95 10.26 -18.29
C ASP A 382 28.61 9.09 -17.57
N GLN A 383 29.82 8.69 -17.98
CA GLN A 383 30.53 7.56 -17.36
C GLN A 383 30.87 7.82 -15.89
N ARG A 384 31.44 9.00 -15.58
CA ARG A 384 31.82 9.36 -14.20
C ARG A 384 30.60 9.49 -13.29
N PHE A 385 29.51 10.06 -13.80
CA PHE A 385 28.24 10.17 -13.08
C PHE A 385 27.59 8.81 -12.83
N THR A 386 27.62 7.92 -13.83
CA THR A 386 27.14 6.53 -13.72
C THR A 386 27.88 5.80 -12.60
N GLU A 387 29.20 5.93 -12.55
CA GLU A 387 30.02 5.32 -11.49
C GLU A 387 29.68 5.88 -10.10
N GLN A 388 29.39 7.17 -10.01
CA GLN A 388 29.00 7.84 -8.77
C GLN A 388 27.61 7.43 -8.28
N LEU A 389 26.61 7.40 -9.19
CA LEU A 389 25.28 6.85 -8.91
C LEU A 389 25.36 5.38 -8.48
N PHE A 390 26.18 4.59 -9.16
CA PHE A 390 26.38 3.18 -8.81
C PHE A 390 27.05 3.00 -7.44
N SER A 391 28.01 3.87 -7.09
CA SER A 391 28.62 3.90 -5.76
C SER A 391 27.59 4.26 -4.68
N ASN A 392 26.73 5.25 -4.93
CA ASN A 392 25.66 5.63 -4.02
C ASN A 392 24.63 4.49 -3.83
N LEU A 393 24.22 3.83 -4.92
CA LEU A 393 23.36 2.65 -4.89
C LEU A 393 23.97 1.52 -4.04
N LYS A 394 25.27 1.25 -4.23
CA LYS A 394 26.01 0.26 -3.43
C LYS A 394 25.98 0.60 -1.93
N CYS A 395 26.13 1.88 -1.57
CA CYS A 395 26.00 2.34 -0.18
C CYS A 395 24.57 2.17 0.37
N ARG A 396 23.54 2.42 -0.44
CA ARG A 396 22.14 2.19 -0.03
C ARG A 396 21.85 0.71 0.20
N TYR A 397 22.31 -0.16 -0.68
CA TYR A 397 22.24 -1.62 -0.48
C TYR A 397 22.96 -2.05 0.80
N ARG A 398 24.15 -1.49 1.10
CA ARG A 398 24.85 -1.74 2.37
C ARG A 398 23.96 -1.43 3.57
N TYR A 399 23.44 -0.21 3.62
CA TYR A 399 22.59 0.25 4.72
C TYR A 399 21.34 -0.62 4.87
N PHE A 400 20.66 -0.92 3.76
CA PHE A 400 19.49 -1.79 3.74
C PHE A 400 19.80 -3.16 4.33
N PHE A 401 20.86 -3.83 3.86
CA PHE A 401 21.23 -5.15 4.36
C PHE A 401 21.70 -5.13 5.82
N ASP A 402 22.37 -4.07 6.26
CA ASP A 402 22.72 -3.91 7.68
C ASP A 402 21.44 -3.88 8.54
N LYS A 403 20.37 -3.19 8.11
CA LYS A 403 19.07 -3.17 8.81
C LYS A 403 18.29 -4.47 8.67
N LEU A 404 18.22 -5.05 7.47
CA LEU A 404 17.52 -6.29 7.19
C LEU A 404 18.11 -7.45 8.01
N ASN A 405 19.44 -7.56 8.02
CA ASN A 405 20.15 -8.61 8.76
C ASN A 405 19.94 -8.47 10.28
N VAL A 406 19.86 -7.24 10.81
CA VAL A 406 19.51 -7.02 12.23
C VAL A 406 18.12 -7.57 12.53
N LYS A 407 17.12 -7.31 11.68
CA LYS A 407 15.75 -7.82 11.86
C LYS A 407 15.72 -9.35 11.86
N TYR A 408 16.34 -9.99 10.87
CA TYR A 408 16.42 -11.46 10.80
C TYR A 408 17.22 -12.09 11.94
N ARG A 409 18.34 -11.48 12.35
CA ARG A 409 19.13 -11.91 13.51
C ARG A 409 18.30 -11.88 14.79
N ASN A 410 17.49 -10.83 14.97
CA ASN A 410 16.60 -10.66 16.10
C ASN A 410 15.47 -11.69 16.12
N GLU A 411 14.84 -11.95 14.97
CA GLU A 411 13.81 -12.99 14.83
C GLU A 411 14.37 -14.39 15.10
N PHE A 412 15.57 -14.70 14.58
CA PHE A 412 16.25 -15.97 14.81
C PHE A 412 16.60 -16.17 16.29
N LYS A 413 17.18 -15.14 16.95
CA LYS A 413 17.44 -15.14 18.40
C LYS A 413 16.17 -15.34 19.21
N ASN A 414 15.06 -14.71 18.83
CA ASN A 414 13.79 -14.87 19.51
C ASN A 414 13.28 -16.30 19.44
N ILE A 415 13.52 -17.03 18.34
CA ILE A 415 13.15 -18.44 18.23
C ILE A 415 13.99 -19.29 19.20
N LEU A 416 15.32 -19.12 19.19
CA LEU A 416 16.24 -19.94 19.99
C LEU A 416 16.23 -19.62 21.48
N PHE A 417 16.14 -18.34 21.84
CA PHE A 417 16.37 -17.86 23.21
C PHE A 417 15.15 -17.18 23.83
N GLY A 418 13.97 -17.30 23.21
CA GLY A 418 12.74 -16.70 23.72
C GLY A 418 12.37 -17.13 25.15
N TYR A 419 12.80 -18.32 25.60
CA TYR A 419 12.63 -18.78 26.97
C TYR A 419 13.35 -17.92 28.03
N LEU A 420 14.37 -17.14 27.62
CA LEU A 420 15.09 -16.23 28.51
C LEU A 420 14.33 -14.92 28.76
N LYS A 421 13.39 -14.52 27.90
CA LYS A 421 12.67 -13.24 28.02
C LYS A 421 11.74 -13.21 29.24
N GLN A 422 11.71 -12.08 29.95
CA GLN A 422 10.60 -11.74 30.83
C GLN A 422 9.51 -10.98 30.04
N SER A 423 8.28 -10.96 30.53
CA SER A 423 7.16 -10.28 29.86
C SER A 423 7.49 -8.80 29.64
N GLY A 424 7.61 -8.38 28.38
CA GLY A 424 7.87 -6.98 27.99
C GLY A 424 9.34 -6.60 27.76
N GLU A 425 10.30 -7.52 27.88
CA GLU A 425 11.73 -7.18 27.69
C GLU A 425 12.22 -7.25 26.23
N GLU A 426 13.13 -6.33 25.90
CA GLU A 426 13.87 -6.29 24.63
C GLU A 426 14.82 -7.49 24.45
N ILE A 427 15.29 -7.67 23.21
CA ILE A 427 16.16 -8.78 22.81
C ILE A 427 17.55 -8.60 23.45
N LEU A 428 18.04 -9.63 24.16
CA LEU A 428 19.37 -9.63 24.76
C LEU A 428 20.46 -9.42 23.70
N SER A 429 21.43 -8.53 23.98
CA SER A 429 22.63 -8.36 23.15
C SER A 429 23.49 -9.63 23.18
N ASP A 430 24.28 -9.87 22.12
CA ASP A 430 25.08 -11.11 22.00
C ASP A 430 25.99 -11.35 23.21
N ASP A 431 26.57 -10.29 23.76
CA ASP A 431 27.45 -10.36 24.94
C ASP A 431 26.71 -10.77 26.23
N LYS A 432 25.42 -10.48 26.33
CA LYS A 432 24.59 -10.82 27.50
C LYS A 432 23.91 -12.18 27.38
N ILE A 433 23.73 -12.71 26.17
CA ILE A 433 23.06 -14.00 25.95
C ILE A 433 23.84 -15.14 26.61
N TYR A 434 25.17 -15.19 26.44
CA TYR A 434 25.97 -16.27 27.05
C TYR A 434 25.85 -16.31 28.57
N ALA A 435 26.03 -15.16 29.23
CA ALA A 435 25.90 -15.04 30.68
C ALA A 435 24.48 -15.41 31.16
N SER A 436 23.45 -15.01 30.40
CA SER A 436 22.05 -15.33 30.70
C SER A 436 21.75 -16.81 30.56
N ILE A 437 22.28 -17.48 29.53
CA ILE A 437 22.17 -18.94 29.36
C ILE A 437 22.83 -19.66 30.54
N VAL A 438 24.06 -19.27 30.89
CA VAL A 438 24.77 -19.86 32.01
C VAL A 438 23.95 -19.68 33.28
N SER A 439 23.51 -18.46 33.60
CA SER A 439 22.69 -18.18 34.78
C SER A 439 21.37 -18.96 34.80
N PHE A 440 20.68 -19.06 33.67
CA PHE A 440 19.39 -19.74 33.55
C PHE A 440 19.51 -21.24 33.86
N PHE A 441 20.52 -21.92 33.31
CA PHE A 441 20.71 -23.36 33.51
C PHE A 441 21.42 -23.70 34.83
N THR A 442 22.25 -22.80 35.39
CA THR A 442 22.94 -23.04 36.68
C THR A 442 22.10 -22.64 37.89
N GLY A 443 21.14 -21.73 37.75
CA GLY A 443 20.31 -21.18 38.83
C GLY A 443 19.32 -22.14 39.50
N ARG A 444 19.31 -23.43 39.15
CA ARG A 444 18.51 -24.53 39.75
C ARG A 444 17.15 -24.14 40.33
N SER A 445 16.27 -23.50 39.54
CA SER A 445 14.86 -23.31 39.90
C SER A 445 13.97 -24.27 39.10
N ALA A 446 13.01 -24.93 39.77
CA ALA A 446 11.99 -25.72 39.09
C ALA A 446 11.19 -24.87 38.07
N TRP A 447 11.08 -23.57 38.37
CA TRP A 447 10.48 -22.56 37.51
C TRP A 447 11.20 -22.37 36.17
N ASN A 448 12.54 -22.32 36.13
CA ASN A 448 13.29 -22.20 34.86
C ASN A 448 13.08 -23.43 33.96
N LYS A 449 13.07 -24.63 34.56
CA LYS A 449 12.82 -25.87 33.83
C LYS A 449 11.40 -25.90 33.25
N ASP A 450 10.39 -25.58 34.06
CA ASP A 450 9.00 -25.49 33.61
C ASP A 450 8.83 -24.45 32.49
N LYS A 451 9.45 -23.26 32.64
CA LYS A 451 9.43 -22.20 31.63
C LYS A 451 10.07 -22.64 30.31
N PHE A 452 11.23 -23.30 30.37
CA PHE A 452 11.92 -23.83 29.20
C PHE A 452 11.08 -24.88 28.47
N GLU A 453 10.55 -25.85 29.22
CA GLU A 453 9.71 -26.90 28.65
C GLU A 453 8.42 -26.34 28.06
N LYS A 454 7.73 -25.41 28.74
CA LYS A 454 6.53 -24.76 28.22
C LYS A 454 6.80 -24.01 26.92
N TYR A 455 7.92 -23.30 26.84
CA TYR A 455 8.31 -22.55 25.64
C TYR A 455 8.52 -23.46 24.42
N PHE A 456 9.29 -24.55 24.56
CA PHE A 456 9.53 -25.48 23.45
C PHE A 456 8.38 -26.46 23.19
N LYS A 457 7.49 -26.69 24.17
CA LYS A 457 6.22 -27.41 23.99
C LYS A 457 5.17 -26.59 23.24
N SER A 458 5.25 -25.26 23.26
CA SER A 458 4.32 -24.38 22.53
C SER A 458 4.82 -23.95 21.16
N LYS A 459 6.12 -24.12 20.87
CA LYS A 459 6.74 -23.70 19.60
C LYS A 459 7.76 -24.73 19.11
N ASN A 460 7.51 -25.31 17.94
CA ASN A 460 8.52 -26.11 17.24
C ASN A 460 9.60 -25.17 16.65
N TYR A 461 10.73 -25.06 17.34
CA TYR A 461 11.78 -24.12 16.95
C TYR A 461 12.47 -24.53 15.63
N GLY A 462 12.48 -25.82 15.28
CA GLY A 462 13.02 -26.32 14.02
C GLY A 462 12.21 -25.84 12.82
N GLU A 463 10.89 -26.02 12.87
CA GLU A 463 9.96 -25.49 11.86
C GLU A 463 10.00 -23.97 11.78
N ALA A 464 10.04 -23.29 12.92
CA ALA A 464 10.11 -21.84 12.97
C ALA A 464 11.39 -21.31 12.29
N ILE A 465 12.54 -21.99 12.48
CA ILE A 465 13.79 -21.64 11.81
C ILE A 465 13.71 -21.93 10.31
N ILE A 466 13.15 -23.07 9.88
CA ILE A 466 12.95 -23.36 8.44
C ILE A 466 12.09 -22.29 7.78
N SER A 467 10.97 -21.92 8.41
CA SER A 467 10.08 -20.86 7.93
C SER A 467 10.84 -19.53 7.80
N LEU A 468 11.65 -19.18 8.79
CA LEU A 468 12.44 -17.95 8.79
C LEU A 468 13.52 -17.96 7.69
N LEU A 469 14.21 -19.08 7.48
CA LEU A 469 15.20 -19.25 6.42
C LEU A 469 14.56 -19.16 5.03
N ASN A 470 13.38 -19.76 4.84
CA ASN A 470 12.62 -19.66 3.60
C ASN A 470 12.16 -18.22 3.34
N GLN A 471 11.69 -17.52 4.37
CA GLN A 471 11.31 -16.11 4.25
C GLN A 471 12.51 -15.22 3.88
N TYR A 472 13.67 -15.48 4.48
CA TYR A 472 14.91 -14.79 4.14
C TYR A 472 15.29 -15.01 2.68
N MET A 473 15.27 -16.27 2.22
CA MET A 473 15.54 -16.64 0.83
C MET A 473 14.54 -15.99 -0.14
N ASP A 474 13.25 -16.00 0.21
CA ASP A 474 12.20 -15.37 -0.61
C ASP A 474 12.44 -13.86 -0.74
N ASP A 475 12.79 -13.16 0.34
CA ASP A 475 13.05 -11.72 0.28
C ASP A 475 14.31 -11.37 -0.53
N ILE A 476 15.43 -12.09 -0.34
CA ILE A 476 16.63 -11.79 -1.12
C ILE A 476 16.50 -12.23 -2.58
N SER A 477 15.62 -13.19 -2.89
CA SER A 477 15.34 -13.63 -4.26
C SER A 477 14.63 -12.58 -5.11
N THR A 478 14.01 -11.56 -4.50
CA THR A 478 13.39 -10.45 -5.25
C THR A 478 14.41 -9.45 -5.79
N LEU A 479 15.69 -9.54 -5.41
CA LEU A 479 16.73 -8.58 -5.76
C LEU A 479 17.54 -9.10 -6.95
N SER A 480 17.49 -8.42 -8.09
CA SER A 480 18.13 -8.88 -9.32
C SER A 480 19.67 -8.90 -9.23
N VAL A 481 20.26 -8.13 -8.31
CA VAL A 481 21.69 -8.22 -7.96
C VAL A 481 22.07 -9.63 -7.50
N LEU A 482 21.13 -10.41 -6.94
CA LEU A 482 21.33 -11.76 -6.42
C LEU A 482 20.76 -12.85 -7.34
N THR A 483 19.83 -12.53 -8.25
CA THR A 483 19.08 -13.52 -9.07
C THR A 483 19.85 -14.18 -10.20
N LYS A 484 21.09 -13.78 -10.53
CA LYS A 484 21.94 -14.66 -11.36
C LYS A 484 22.11 -15.96 -10.58
N ASP A 485 21.52 -17.07 -11.01
CA ASP A 485 21.35 -18.36 -10.28
C ASP A 485 22.52 -18.78 -9.38
N ILE A 486 23.75 -18.43 -9.77
CA ILE A 486 24.99 -18.64 -9.02
C ILE A 486 24.98 -17.98 -7.63
N GLY A 487 24.45 -16.76 -7.48
CA GLY A 487 24.45 -16.00 -6.22
C GLY A 487 23.54 -16.63 -5.16
N LEU A 488 22.26 -16.81 -5.50
CA LEU A 488 21.30 -17.49 -4.63
C LEU A 488 21.71 -18.93 -4.32
N LYS A 489 22.26 -19.66 -5.30
CA LYS A 489 22.77 -21.02 -5.09
C LYS A 489 23.91 -21.04 -4.07
N LYS A 490 24.90 -20.13 -4.16
CA LYS A 490 25.99 -20.02 -3.17
C LYS A 490 25.48 -19.71 -1.77
N ILE A 491 24.48 -18.85 -1.65
CA ILE A 491 23.88 -18.52 -0.35
C ILE A 491 23.16 -19.75 0.23
N LYS A 492 22.37 -20.46 -0.59
CA LYS A 492 21.71 -21.71 -0.19
C LYS A 492 22.71 -22.79 0.22
N GLU A 493 23.75 -23.01 -0.57
CA GLU A 493 24.84 -23.96 -0.26
C GLU A 493 25.54 -23.60 1.06
N ASN A 494 25.77 -22.31 1.33
CA ASN A 494 26.33 -21.87 2.60
C ASN A 494 25.37 -22.11 3.79
N ILE A 495 24.06 -21.89 3.60
CA ILE A 495 23.05 -22.23 4.61
C ILE A 495 23.05 -23.74 4.88
N GLU A 496 23.05 -24.57 3.84
CA GLU A 496 23.14 -26.03 3.96
C GLU A 496 24.43 -26.46 4.66
N MET A 497 25.57 -25.93 4.26
CA MET A 497 26.86 -26.27 4.87
C MET A 497 26.91 -25.92 6.36
N LYS A 498 26.34 -24.79 6.78
CA LYS A 498 26.46 -24.30 8.16
C LYS A 498 25.36 -24.78 9.09
N LEU A 499 24.14 -24.96 8.58
CA LEU A 499 22.96 -25.24 9.41
C LEU A 499 22.29 -26.58 9.11
N ARG A 500 22.66 -27.34 8.07
CA ARG A 500 22.05 -28.67 7.88
C ARG A 500 22.35 -29.57 9.07
N GLY A 501 21.31 -30.19 9.62
CA GLY A 501 21.43 -31.00 10.83
C GLY A 501 21.61 -30.20 12.12
N PHE A 502 21.23 -28.92 12.16
CA PHE A 502 21.35 -28.10 13.37
C PHE A 502 20.39 -28.54 14.49
N TYR A 503 19.30 -29.22 14.15
CA TYR A 503 18.22 -29.50 15.10
C TYR A 503 18.64 -30.58 16.09
N LYS A 504 18.34 -30.31 17.36
CA LYS A 504 18.47 -31.25 18.46
C LYS A 504 17.30 -31.03 19.39
N GLU A 505 16.71 -32.12 19.87
CA GLU A 505 15.58 -32.03 20.78
C GLU A 505 15.92 -31.15 22.00
N PRO A 506 15.08 -30.16 22.35
CA PRO A 506 15.34 -29.28 23.48
C PRO A 506 15.47 -30.05 24.80
N GLN A 507 16.68 -30.08 25.35
CA GLN A 507 16.96 -30.65 26.66
C GLN A 507 17.31 -29.53 27.63
N TYR A 508 16.74 -29.57 28.85
CA TYR A 508 17.08 -28.61 29.89
C TYR A 508 18.50 -28.86 30.40
N SER A 509 19.50 -28.36 29.67
CA SER A 509 20.92 -28.52 29.98
C SER A 509 21.74 -27.33 29.47
N LEU A 510 22.82 -27.02 30.19
CA LEU A 510 23.78 -26.01 29.75
C LEU A 510 24.45 -26.39 28.42
N GLU A 511 24.61 -27.69 28.18
CA GLU A 511 25.19 -28.21 26.93
C GLU A 511 24.31 -27.86 25.72
N TRP A 512 22.98 -28.05 25.83
CA TRP A 512 22.04 -27.65 24.80
C TRP A 512 22.07 -26.12 24.56
N GLY A 513 22.15 -25.34 25.63
CA GLY A 513 22.33 -23.88 25.55
C GLY A 513 23.60 -23.44 24.81
N LYS A 514 24.72 -24.16 25.01
CA LYS A 514 25.98 -23.91 24.27
C LYS A 514 25.88 -24.31 22.81
N GLN A 515 25.21 -25.41 22.49
CA GLN A 515 25.00 -25.84 21.11
C GLN A 515 24.12 -24.86 20.33
N THR A 516 23.08 -24.31 20.95
CA THR A 516 22.24 -23.30 20.30
C THR A 516 22.92 -21.95 20.10
N LEU A 517 23.89 -21.58 20.95
CA LEU A 517 24.78 -20.44 20.70
C LEU A 517 25.64 -20.62 19.44
N ASP A 518 26.19 -21.81 19.22
CA ASP A 518 26.93 -22.13 18.00
C ASP A 518 26.04 -22.01 16.76
N VAL A 519 24.80 -22.51 16.82
CA VAL A 519 23.79 -22.34 15.77
C VAL A 519 23.49 -20.86 15.50
N ASN A 520 23.31 -20.04 16.54
CA ASN A 520 23.10 -18.59 16.41
C ASN A 520 24.31 -17.88 15.76
N LYS A 521 25.52 -18.28 16.11
CA LYS A 521 26.75 -17.76 15.50
C LYS A 521 26.82 -18.13 14.01
N LYS A 522 26.56 -19.39 13.66
CA LYS A 522 26.50 -19.87 12.27
C LYS A 522 25.50 -19.09 11.42
N PHE A 523 24.33 -18.76 11.97
CA PHE A 523 23.36 -17.90 11.28
C PHE A 523 23.87 -16.48 11.07
N SER A 524 24.53 -15.90 12.07
CA SER A 524 25.17 -14.59 11.96
C SER A 524 26.19 -14.55 10.82
N ASP A 525 27.02 -15.59 10.70
CA ASP A 525 27.98 -15.71 9.61
C ASP A 525 27.30 -15.88 8.23
N ILE A 526 26.13 -16.52 8.17
CA ILE A 526 25.35 -16.66 6.92
C ILE A 526 24.90 -15.28 6.42
N LEU A 527 24.41 -14.43 7.32
CA LEU A 527 23.98 -13.08 6.99
C LEU A 527 25.16 -12.23 6.48
N GLU A 528 26.34 -12.36 7.11
CA GLU A 528 27.57 -11.70 6.66
C GLU A 528 28.04 -12.23 5.30
N TYR A 529 27.98 -13.55 5.08
CA TYR A 529 28.30 -14.16 3.80
C TYR A 529 27.39 -13.66 2.67
N THR A 530 26.10 -13.48 2.96
CA THR A 530 25.14 -12.93 1.99
C THR A 530 25.54 -11.52 1.54
N VAL A 531 25.99 -10.70 2.48
CA VAL A 531 26.53 -9.36 2.19
C VAL A 531 27.82 -9.43 1.35
N LEU A 532 28.70 -10.40 1.60
CA LEU A 532 29.88 -10.62 0.77
C LEU A 532 29.53 -11.01 -0.67
N ILE A 533 28.57 -11.93 -0.85
CA ILE A 533 28.08 -12.31 -2.18
C ILE A 533 27.46 -11.12 -2.91
N LEU A 534 26.64 -10.33 -2.21
CA LEU A 534 26.08 -9.09 -2.74
C LEU A 534 27.17 -8.16 -3.30
N PHE A 535 28.21 -7.86 -2.50
CA PHE A 535 29.26 -6.95 -2.94
C PHE A 535 30.16 -7.52 -4.04
N SER A 536 30.37 -8.84 -4.05
CA SER A 536 31.02 -9.53 -5.17
C SER A 536 30.21 -9.36 -6.46
N ASN A 537 28.89 -9.51 -6.38
CA ASN A 537 28.01 -9.31 -7.53
C ASN A 537 28.02 -7.85 -8.00
N PHE A 538 27.98 -6.86 -7.09
CA PHE A 538 28.17 -5.45 -7.43
C PHE A 538 29.48 -5.21 -8.20
N LYS A 539 30.59 -5.86 -7.80
CA LYS A 539 31.88 -5.76 -8.52
C LYS A 539 31.77 -6.33 -9.94
N SER A 540 31.06 -7.45 -10.11
CA SER A 540 30.85 -8.07 -11.43
C SER A 540 29.93 -7.26 -12.35
N ILE A 541 28.95 -6.55 -11.78
CA ILE A 541 27.99 -5.77 -12.54
C ILE A 541 28.58 -4.40 -12.90
N LYS A 542 29.52 -3.85 -12.11
CA LYS A 542 30.16 -2.54 -12.34
C LYS A 542 30.62 -2.31 -13.79
N SER A 543 31.21 -3.32 -14.44
CA SER A 543 31.72 -3.21 -15.81
C SER A 543 30.66 -3.38 -16.91
N THR A 544 29.44 -3.73 -16.54
CA THR A 544 28.31 -4.01 -17.47
C THR A 544 27.07 -3.18 -17.15
N ILE A 545 27.19 -2.28 -16.18
CA ILE A 545 26.09 -1.43 -15.73
C ILE A 545 26.00 -0.22 -16.64
N ASP A 546 24.78 -0.04 -17.14
CA ASP A 546 24.33 1.13 -17.83
C ASP A 546 23.41 1.91 -16.87
N LEU A 547 23.34 3.23 -17.02
CA LEU A 547 22.43 4.13 -16.31
C LEU A 547 20.98 3.62 -16.36
N SER A 548 20.59 2.95 -17.46
CA SER A 548 19.30 2.30 -17.64
C SER A 548 19.04 1.09 -16.73
N LYS A 549 20.03 0.58 -15.99
CA LYS A 549 19.86 -0.56 -15.06
C LYS A 549 19.99 -0.17 -13.59
N ILE A 550 20.72 0.92 -13.28
CA ILE A 550 20.90 1.40 -11.91
C ILE A 550 19.55 1.67 -11.24
N HIS A 551 18.58 2.19 -11.98
CA HIS A 551 17.27 2.52 -11.45
C HIS A 551 16.43 1.30 -11.06
N ILE A 552 16.50 0.21 -11.83
CA ILE A 552 15.77 -1.04 -11.55
C ILE A 552 16.25 -1.59 -10.21
N LEU A 553 17.57 -1.59 -10.01
CA LEU A 553 18.19 -2.04 -8.77
C LEU A 553 17.78 -1.19 -7.56
N ASP A 554 17.60 0.11 -7.76
CA ASP A 554 17.22 1.05 -6.70
C ASP A 554 15.75 0.89 -6.29
N GLU A 555 14.86 0.63 -7.25
CA GLU A 555 13.44 0.41 -7.01
C GLU A 555 13.18 -0.93 -6.28
N GLU A 556 13.90 -1.99 -6.66
CA GLU A 556 13.81 -3.30 -6.01
C GLU A 556 14.09 -3.22 -4.50
N ILE A 557 15.18 -2.55 -4.11
CA ILE A 557 15.49 -2.37 -2.68
C ILE A 557 14.49 -1.50 -1.96
N THR A 558 13.99 -0.47 -2.63
CA THR A 558 13.05 0.47 -2.03
C THR A 558 11.71 -0.22 -1.77
N THR A 559 11.24 -1.03 -2.73
CA THR A 559 10.04 -1.85 -2.61
C THR A 559 10.15 -2.85 -1.47
N LEU A 560 11.27 -3.57 -1.38
CA LEU A 560 11.51 -4.55 -0.33
C LEU A 560 11.66 -3.88 1.05
N ALA A 561 12.33 -2.73 1.12
CA ALA A 561 12.47 -1.96 2.35
C ALA A 561 11.12 -1.52 2.91
N ASN A 562 10.21 -1.04 2.06
CA ASN A 562 8.85 -0.70 2.49
C ASN A 562 8.08 -1.91 3.01
N LYS A 563 8.14 -3.05 2.30
CA LYS A 563 7.52 -4.31 2.76
C LYS A 563 8.06 -4.76 4.12
N LYS A 564 9.30 -4.38 4.46
CA LYS A 564 9.97 -4.73 5.71
C LYS A 564 10.00 -3.61 6.75
N GLU A 565 9.35 -2.48 6.46
CA GLU A 565 9.29 -1.30 7.33
C GLU A 565 10.69 -0.75 7.67
N ILE A 566 11.62 -0.78 6.70
CA ILE A 566 12.97 -0.25 6.83
C ILE A 566 13.03 1.11 6.14
N ILE A 567 13.38 2.16 6.90
CA ILE A 567 13.57 3.51 6.37
C ILE A 567 14.99 3.58 5.77
N ILE A 568 15.09 3.72 4.45
CA ILE A 568 16.35 3.97 3.75
C ILE A 568 16.52 5.48 3.55
N PRO A 569 17.68 6.08 3.88
CA PRO A 569 17.96 7.49 3.58
C PRO A 569 18.00 7.70 2.05
N VAL A 570 17.04 8.51 1.56
CA VAL A 570 16.87 9.09 0.21
C VAL A 570 16.97 8.15 -1.00
N ASN A 571 15.82 7.70 -1.52
CA ASN A 571 15.15 8.23 -2.73
C ASN A 571 13.78 7.54 -2.87
N VAL A 572 12.85 8.23 -3.53
CA VAL A 572 11.41 8.02 -3.40
C VAL A 572 10.94 6.68 -3.98
N ILE A 573 9.88 6.18 -3.34
CA ILE A 573 9.24 4.89 -3.54
C ILE A 573 8.44 4.92 -4.85
N ASN A 574 8.80 4.06 -5.79
CA ASN A 574 7.88 3.60 -6.83
C ASN A 574 7.29 2.26 -6.37
N LYS A 575 5.97 2.14 -6.41
CA LYS A 575 5.27 0.86 -6.24
C LYS A 575 5.10 0.24 -7.63
N VAL A 576 6.13 -0.44 -8.15
CA VAL A 576 5.89 -1.43 -9.21
C VAL A 576 5.57 -2.77 -8.58
N ILE A 577 4.45 -3.35 -8.99
CA ILE A 577 4.09 -4.73 -8.66
C ILE A 577 5.02 -5.63 -9.48
N ILE A 578 6.18 -5.98 -8.90
CA ILE A 578 7.01 -7.06 -9.45
C ILE A 578 6.20 -8.34 -9.31
N LYS A 579 5.89 -9.00 -10.45
CA LYS A 579 5.25 -10.31 -10.45
C LYS A 579 6.12 -11.25 -9.61
N LYS A 580 5.54 -11.80 -8.54
CA LYS A 580 6.13 -12.90 -7.78
C LYS A 580 6.26 -14.11 -8.70
N GLU A 581 7.42 -14.33 -9.29
CA GLU A 581 7.78 -15.69 -9.69
C GLU A 581 8.01 -16.47 -8.40
N LYS A 582 7.09 -17.40 -8.11
CA LYS A 582 7.28 -18.37 -7.02
C LYS A 582 8.43 -19.30 -7.43
N ASN A 583 9.67 -18.92 -7.13
CA ASN A 583 10.81 -19.81 -7.29
C ASN A 583 10.80 -20.87 -6.16
N ASN A 584 10.00 -21.92 -6.35
CA ASN A 584 9.91 -23.07 -5.45
C ASN A 584 11.25 -23.84 -5.30
N GLN A 585 12.28 -23.51 -6.06
CA GLN A 585 13.55 -24.25 -6.16
C GLN A 585 14.52 -24.06 -4.97
N PHE A 586 14.34 -22.99 -4.18
CA PHE A 586 15.27 -22.63 -3.09
C PHE A 586 14.72 -22.84 -1.67
N LYS A 587 13.59 -23.55 -1.52
CA LYS A 587 12.99 -23.81 -0.21
C LYS A 587 13.68 -24.95 0.54
N PHE A 588 13.85 -24.76 1.84
CA PHE A 588 14.26 -25.78 2.81
C PHE A 588 13.04 -26.56 3.30
N THR A 589 13.17 -27.88 3.34
CA THR A 589 12.18 -28.84 3.87
C THR A 589 12.61 -29.39 5.23
N LEU A 590 11.77 -30.21 5.86
CA LEU A 590 12.07 -30.83 7.16
C LEU A 590 13.34 -31.71 7.15
N ASP A 591 13.73 -32.25 5.99
CA ASP A 591 14.98 -33.02 5.83
C ASP A 591 16.23 -32.20 6.19
N PHE A 592 16.11 -30.87 6.20
CA PHE A 592 17.17 -29.95 6.61
C PHE A 592 17.55 -30.08 8.09
N LEU A 593 16.63 -30.56 8.93
CA LEU A 593 16.81 -30.67 10.38
C LEU A 593 17.80 -31.78 10.79
N GLY A 594 18.10 -32.75 9.92
CA GLY A 594 19.02 -33.86 10.20
C GLY A 594 18.38 -35.04 10.96
N THR A 595 19.20 -35.91 11.53
CA THR A 595 18.77 -37.22 12.09
C THR A 595 17.78 -37.09 13.25
N ASP A 596 17.94 -36.09 14.12
CA ASP A 596 17.03 -35.85 15.25
C ASP A 596 15.71 -35.22 14.77
N GLY A 597 15.68 -34.66 13.54
CA GLY A 597 14.48 -34.20 12.86
C GLY A 597 13.58 -35.33 12.36
N LYS A 598 14.07 -36.57 12.27
CA LYS A 598 13.27 -37.73 11.82
C LYS A 598 12.07 -38.00 12.72
N VAL A 599 12.17 -37.76 14.03
CA VAL A 599 11.05 -37.95 14.96
C VAL A 599 9.94 -36.93 14.70
N ILE A 600 10.31 -35.69 14.37
CA ILE A 600 9.36 -34.65 13.93
C ILE A 600 8.79 -35.03 12.56
N GLN A 601 9.61 -35.53 11.64
CA GLN A 601 9.21 -35.95 10.30
C GLN A 601 8.24 -37.13 10.34
N GLU A 602 8.46 -38.13 11.19
CA GLU A 602 7.55 -39.24 11.43
C GLU A 602 6.22 -38.77 12.05
N LYS A 603 6.27 -37.84 13.02
CA LYS A 603 5.07 -37.24 13.61
C LYS A 603 4.29 -36.41 12.58
N PHE A 604 4.98 -35.71 11.70
CA PHE A 604 4.41 -34.89 10.63
C PHE A 604 3.88 -35.71 9.46
N GLU A 605 4.55 -36.81 9.09
CA GLU A 605 4.03 -37.82 8.17
C GLU A 605 2.74 -38.42 8.72
N ILE A 606 2.73 -38.79 10.00
CA ILE A 606 1.51 -39.25 10.67
C ILE A 606 0.41 -38.19 10.58
N TYR A 607 0.70 -36.92 10.86
CA TYR A 607 -0.31 -35.85 10.79
C TYR A 607 -0.76 -35.55 9.36
N ASN A 608 0.11 -35.65 8.36
CA ASN A 608 -0.25 -35.47 6.96
C ASN A 608 -1.07 -36.64 6.42
N ASP A 609 -0.70 -37.88 6.74
CA ASP A 609 -1.46 -39.08 6.40
C ASP A 609 -2.86 -39.00 7.03
N LEU A 610 -2.95 -38.58 8.30
CA LEU A 610 -4.22 -38.35 8.98
C LEU A 610 -5.02 -37.20 8.34
N ARG A 611 -4.38 -36.10 7.92
CA ARG A 611 -5.05 -35.01 7.17
C ARG A 611 -5.60 -35.50 5.84
N GLN A 612 -4.85 -36.30 5.09
CA GLN A 612 -5.32 -36.88 3.83
C GLN A 612 -6.46 -37.86 4.06
N LEU A 613 -6.41 -38.68 5.11
CA LEU A 613 -7.50 -39.54 5.52
C LEU A 613 -8.77 -38.74 5.85
N ILE A 614 -8.65 -37.71 6.68
CA ILE A 614 -9.77 -36.78 6.99
C ILE A 614 -10.31 -36.17 5.70
N GLN A 615 -9.44 -35.69 4.82
CA GLN A 615 -9.84 -35.10 3.55
C GLN A 615 -10.59 -36.09 2.66
N SER A 616 -10.04 -37.28 2.42
CA SER A 616 -10.66 -38.30 1.57
C SER A 616 -12.04 -38.76 2.08
N VAL A 617 -12.22 -38.86 3.41
CA VAL A 617 -13.49 -39.28 4.00
C VAL A 617 -14.56 -38.20 3.89
N PHE A 618 -14.18 -36.92 4.01
CA PHE A 618 -15.11 -35.80 4.00
C PHE A 618 -15.27 -35.12 2.63
N GLU A 619 -14.40 -35.37 1.66
CA GLU A 619 -14.43 -34.78 0.30
C GLU A 619 -15.68 -35.18 -0.48
N SER A 620 -16.25 -36.35 -0.20
CA SER A 620 -17.52 -36.81 -0.77
C SER A 620 -18.76 -36.16 -0.11
N CYS A 621 -18.58 -35.44 1.01
CA CYS A 621 -19.67 -34.86 1.79
C CYS A 621 -19.85 -33.37 1.44
N LYS A 622 -20.87 -33.05 0.65
CA LYS A 622 -21.19 -31.66 0.23
C LYS A 622 -21.64 -30.73 1.37
N LEU A 623 -21.75 -31.24 2.59
CA LEU A 623 -22.29 -30.54 3.77
C LEU A 623 -21.18 -29.98 4.67
N VAL A 624 -19.92 -30.13 4.29
CA VAL A 624 -18.79 -29.70 5.11
C VAL A 624 -17.76 -28.92 4.32
N ARG A 625 -17.03 -28.05 5.02
CA ARG A 625 -15.85 -27.35 4.51
C ARG A 625 -14.65 -27.68 5.39
N ILE A 626 -13.57 -28.14 4.76
CA ILE A 626 -12.34 -28.48 5.49
C ILE A 626 -11.48 -27.22 5.63
N ILE A 627 -11.05 -26.95 6.86
CA ILE A 627 -10.13 -25.87 7.21
C ILE A 627 -8.79 -26.51 7.56
N ALA A 628 -7.81 -26.31 6.68
CA ALA A 628 -6.48 -26.91 6.80
C ALA A 628 -5.55 -26.11 7.74
N ASP A 629 -5.74 -24.79 7.86
CA ASP A 629 -4.97 -23.94 8.75
C ASP A 629 -5.64 -23.82 10.13
N THR A 630 -5.26 -24.74 11.02
CA THR A 630 -5.76 -24.79 12.40
C THR A 630 -5.29 -23.60 13.24
N ASN A 631 -4.13 -23.01 12.93
CA ASN A 631 -3.59 -21.87 13.66
C ASN A 631 -4.37 -20.59 13.35
N GLU A 632 -4.66 -20.34 12.07
CA GLU A 632 -5.53 -19.25 11.64
C GLU A 632 -6.93 -19.39 12.27
N PHE A 633 -7.49 -20.60 12.27
CA PHE A 633 -8.77 -20.89 12.90
C PHE A 633 -8.79 -20.48 14.37
N PHE A 634 -7.85 -20.97 15.20
CA PHE A 634 -7.83 -20.68 16.64
C PHE A 634 -7.34 -19.27 17.01
N ASN A 635 -6.84 -18.48 16.05
CA ASN A 635 -6.60 -17.04 16.25
C ASN A 635 -7.91 -16.26 16.13
N ASN A 636 -8.81 -16.70 15.24
CA ASN A 636 -10.14 -16.10 15.06
C ASN A 636 -11.19 -16.70 16.02
N HIS A 637 -10.92 -17.90 16.54
CA HIS A 637 -11.80 -18.67 17.42
C HIS A 637 -11.04 -19.12 18.68
N PRO A 638 -10.95 -18.26 19.71
CA PRO A 638 -10.13 -18.55 20.89
C PRO A 638 -10.68 -19.72 21.72
N LEU A 639 -9.80 -20.68 22.02
CA LEU A 639 -10.07 -21.84 22.89
C LEU A 639 -9.22 -21.71 24.16
N SER A 640 -9.85 -21.76 25.34
CA SER A 640 -9.17 -21.59 26.64
C SER A 640 -8.23 -22.75 27.00
N ASN A 641 -8.37 -23.91 26.36
CA ASN A 641 -7.57 -25.10 26.62
C ASN A 641 -6.45 -25.27 25.58
N ASP A 642 -5.24 -24.84 25.94
CA ASP A 642 -4.04 -24.92 25.10
C ASP A 642 -3.63 -26.36 24.74
N SER A 643 -4.08 -27.39 25.46
CA SER A 643 -3.79 -28.78 25.09
C SER A 643 -4.60 -29.22 23.86
N LEU A 644 -5.91 -28.93 23.85
CA LEU A 644 -6.80 -29.27 22.74
C LEU A 644 -6.48 -28.49 21.46
N LYS A 645 -6.05 -27.22 21.60
CA LYS A 645 -5.57 -26.40 20.48
C LYS A 645 -4.33 -27.01 19.82
N ARG A 646 -3.42 -27.61 20.62
CA ARG A 646 -2.17 -28.22 20.14
C ARG A 646 -2.36 -29.57 19.47
N ASP A 647 -3.35 -30.35 19.92
CA ASP A 647 -3.63 -31.68 19.39
C ASP A 647 -4.46 -31.65 18.09
N ALA A 648 -4.97 -30.47 17.71
CA ALA A 648 -5.81 -30.30 16.53
C ALA A 648 -5.03 -30.48 15.21
N ILE A 649 -5.38 -31.51 14.46
CA ILE A 649 -4.79 -31.84 13.15
C ILE A 649 -5.55 -31.15 12.01
N SER A 650 -6.87 -31.15 12.06
CA SER A 650 -7.74 -30.55 11.05
C SER A 650 -9.08 -30.10 11.67
N VAL A 651 -9.69 -29.08 11.09
CA VAL A 651 -11.01 -28.60 11.47
C VAL A 651 -11.97 -28.76 10.29
N VAL A 652 -13.15 -29.31 10.54
CA VAL A 652 -14.21 -29.46 9.55
C VAL A 652 -15.40 -28.60 9.97
N GLU A 653 -15.68 -27.56 9.19
CA GLU A 653 -16.84 -26.70 9.37
C GLU A 653 -18.08 -27.37 8.78
N LEU A 654 -19.16 -27.41 9.57
CA LEU A 654 -20.46 -27.88 9.11
C LEU A 654 -21.20 -26.72 8.42
N ILE A 655 -21.42 -26.85 7.11
CA ILE A 655 -22.07 -25.83 6.30
C ILE A 655 -23.51 -25.65 6.82
N ASN A 656 -23.83 -24.43 7.24
CA ASN A 656 -25.11 -23.94 7.80
C ASN A 656 -25.24 -23.88 9.34
N ASP A 657 -24.26 -24.35 10.13
CA ASP A 657 -24.46 -24.50 11.58
C ASP A 657 -23.45 -23.80 12.51
N LYS A 658 -22.45 -23.07 11.98
CA LYS A 658 -21.35 -22.44 12.78
C LYS A 658 -20.70 -23.40 13.81
N ARG A 659 -20.75 -24.71 13.51
CA ARG A 659 -20.18 -25.79 14.31
C ARG A 659 -18.97 -26.37 13.61
N TYR A 660 -17.95 -26.65 14.39
CA TYR A 660 -16.65 -27.10 13.89
C TYR A 660 -16.31 -28.44 14.54
N LEU A 661 -16.02 -29.45 13.73
CA LEU A 661 -15.46 -30.71 14.20
C LEU A 661 -13.93 -30.59 14.19
N VAL A 662 -13.33 -30.72 15.36
CA VAL A 662 -11.87 -30.66 15.52
C VAL A 662 -11.37 -32.08 15.73
N PHE A 663 -10.47 -32.52 14.85
CA PHE A 663 -9.91 -33.87 14.88
C PHE A 663 -8.47 -33.85 15.37
N SER A 664 -8.13 -34.77 16.27
CA SER A 664 -6.75 -35.05 16.72
C SER A 664 -6.31 -36.44 16.26
N ASP A 665 -5.10 -36.84 16.67
CA ASP A 665 -4.58 -38.18 16.40
C ASP A 665 -5.34 -39.29 17.14
N SER A 666 -6.02 -38.98 18.25
CA SER A 666 -6.54 -39.98 19.20
C SER A 666 -8.01 -39.78 19.55
N TYR A 667 -8.55 -38.59 19.29
CA TYR A 667 -9.92 -38.23 19.60
C TYR A 667 -10.46 -37.14 18.65
N PHE A 668 -11.73 -36.82 18.77
CA PHE A 668 -12.35 -35.66 18.14
C PHE A 668 -13.29 -34.95 19.11
N PHE A 669 -13.59 -33.68 18.84
CA PHE A 669 -14.59 -32.93 19.60
C PHE A 669 -15.32 -31.90 18.72
N VAL A 670 -16.46 -31.43 19.20
CA VAL A 670 -17.25 -30.36 18.56
C VAL A 670 -16.90 -29.04 19.22
N TYR A 671 -16.66 -28.01 18.42
CA TYR A 671 -16.38 -26.64 18.85
C TYR A 671 -17.45 -25.69 18.32
N MET A 672 -17.93 -24.79 19.19
CA MET A 672 -18.96 -23.78 18.87
C MET A 672 -18.88 -22.65 19.90
N ASN A 673 -18.93 -21.39 19.45
CA ASN A 673 -18.99 -20.20 20.33
C ASN A 673 -17.94 -20.16 21.47
N ASN A 674 -16.68 -20.50 21.19
CA ASN A 674 -15.59 -20.55 22.18
C ASN A 674 -15.73 -21.64 23.25
N GLU A 675 -16.69 -22.54 23.09
CA GLU A 675 -16.88 -23.74 23.91
C GLU A 675 -16.58 -25.01 23.10
N HIS A 676 -16.29 -26.10 23.82
CA HIS A 676 -16.04 -27.40 23.21
C HIS A 676 -16.78 -28.53 23.94
N SER A 677 -17.16 -29.57 23.20
CA SER A 677 -17.70 -30.80 23.77
C SER A 677 -16.60 -31.62 24.46
N GLN A 678 -17.00 -32.67 25.19
CA GLN A 678 -16.06 -33.69 25.66
C GLN A 678 -15.28 -34.31 24.48
N ALA A 679 -13.97 -34.48 24.65
CA ALA A 679 -13.11 -35.17 23.68
C ALA A 679 -13.47 -36.67 23.62
N ARG A 680 -13.81 -37.16 22.42
CA ARG A 680 -14.27 -38.54 22.19
C ARG A 680 -13.16 -39.38 21.53
N PRO A 681 -12.63 -40.40 22.21
CA PRO A 681 -11.60 -41.28 21.65
C PRO A 681 -12.13 -42.16 20.51
N TYR A 682 -11.34 -42.35 19.44
CA TYR A 682 -11.79 -43.14 18.27
C TYR A 682 -12.10 -44.61 18.59
N ASN A 683 -11.37 -45.22 19.52
CA ASN A 683 -11.53 -46.62 19.94
C ASN A 683 -12.88 -46.91 20.64
N THR A 684 -13.54 -45.89 21.17
CA THR A 684 -14.86 -46.05 21.83
C THR A 684 -16.01 -46.23 20.84
N MET A 685 -15.80 -45.91 19.55
CA MET A 685 -16.83 -45.95 18.50
C MET A 685 -17.12 -47.37 17.96
N GLY A 686 -16.33 -48.39 18.35
CA GLY A 686 -16.49 -49.78 17.93
C GLY A 686 -17.42 -50.63 18.82
N ASN A 687 -17.81 -50.13 19.99
CA ASN A 687 -18.73 -50.85 20.88
C ASN A 687 -20.19 -50.54 20.54
N ASP A 688 -21.05 -51.56 20.59
CA ASP A 688 -22.51 -51.52 20.37
C ASP A 688 -23.31 -50.54 21.26
N LYS A 689 -22.64 -49.72 22.08
CA LYS A 689 -23.25 -48.70 22.96
C LYS A 689 -23.75 -47.45 22.24
N PHE A 690 -23.48 -47.26 20.94
CA PHE A 690 -23.94 -46.10 20.15
C PHE A 690 -25.12 -46.41 19.22
N LYS A 691 -25.87 -47.48 19.50
CA LYS A 691 -26.98 -47.95 18.65
C LYS A 691 -28.31 -47.20 18.83
N ASP A 692 -28.53 -46.49 19.94
CA ASP A 692 -29.76 -45.71 20.15
C ASP A 692 -29.49 -44.33 20.77
N GLY A 693 -30.07 -43.28 20.17
CA GLY A 693 -30.44 -42.03 20.83
C GLY A 693 -29.37 -40.97 21.17
N ASP A 694 -28.10 -41.33 21.34
CA ASP A 694 -27.07 -40.35 21.72
C ASP A 694 -26.41 -39.72 20.49
N ALA A 695 -26.90 -38.54 20.08
CA ALA A 695 -26.38 -37.86 18.90
C ALA A 695 -24.87 -37.61 19.03
N ILE A 696 -24.11 -38.18 18.09
CA ILE A 696 -22.63 -38.14 18.05
C ILE A 696 -22.08 -36.70 17.99
N ILE A 697 -22.93 -35.75 17.60
CA ILE A 697 -22.62 -34.32 17.37
C ILE A 697 -23.29 -33.42 18.42
N ASN A 698 -23.99 -33.97 19.43
CA ASN A 698 -24.58 -33.15 20.50
C ASN A 698 -23.52 -32.72 21.53
N PHE A 699 -23.61 -31.46 21.94
CA PHE A 699 -23.00 -30.95 23.17
C PHE A 699 -23.71 -31.62 24.36
N LYS A 700 -23.11 -32.66 24.94
CA LYS A 700 -23.49 -33.12 26.29
C LYS A 700 -22.52 -32.52 27.30
N GLU A 701 -23.12 -31.99 28.37
CA GLU A 701 -22.60 -31.29 29.55
C GLU A 701 -21.10 -30.93 29.61
N THR A 702 -20.89 -29.63 29.82
CA THR A 702 -19.65 -28.97 30.23
C THR A 702 -19.01 -29.67 31.44
N SER A 703 -17.70 -29.89 31.40
CA SER A 703 -16.93 -30.30 32.59
C SER A 703 -16.61 -29.12 33.53
N VAL A 704 -17.52 -28.17 33.68
CA VAL A 704 -17.36 -27.04 34.62
C VAL A 704 -18.64 -26.90 35.43
N ILE A 705 -18.51 -27.20 36.72
CA ILE A 705 -19.53 -27.00 37.75
C ILE A 705 -19.79 -25.49 37.87
N SER A 706 -20.99 -25.04 37.51
CA SER A 706 -21.66 -23.91 38.19
C SER A 706 -23.16 -23.95 37.95
N ASP A 707 -23.90 -23.82 39.05
CA ASP A 707 -25.36 -23.83 39.14
C ASP A 707 -26.00 -22.67 38.38
N VAL A 708 -26.50 -22.92 37.16
CA VAL A 708 -27.72 -22.26 36.65
C VAL A 708 -28.44 -23.26 35.75
N LYS A 709 -29.40 -23.98 36.33
CA LYS A 709 -30.28 -24.91 35.62
C LYS A 709 -31.51 -24.20 35.04
N ASP A 710 -31.95 -24.75 33.92
CA ASP A 710 -33.34 -24.81 33.49
C ASP A 710 -33.99 -23.52 32.94
N ARG A 711 -33.67 -23.22 31.67
CA ARG A 711 -34.70 -22.77 30.69
C ARG A 711 -34.29 -22.71 29.20
N PHE A 712 -33.06 -23.05 28.82
CA PHE A 712 -32.60 -23.02 27.41
C PHE A 712 -32.25 -24.39 26.80
N ILE A 713 -32.46 -25.49 27.55
CA ILE A 713 -31.91 -26.82 27.21
C ILE A 713 -32.74 -27.57 26.15
N ASP A 714 -34.00 -27.20 25.94
CA ASP A 714 -34.88 -27.92 25.00
C ASP A 714 -34.79 -27.48 23.53
N ASP A 715 -34.24 -26.30 23.23
CA ASP A 715 -34.18 -25.76 21.85
C ASP A 715 -32.80 -25.90 21.18
N ILE A 716 -31.75 -26.30 21.89
CA ILE A 716 -30.39 -26.46 21.31
C ILE A 716 -30.11 -27.91 20.85
N ASN A 717 -30.87 -28.89 21.36
CA ASN A 717 -30.61 -30.32 21.11
C ASN A 717 -31.42 -30.94 19.94
N LYS A 718 -32.18 -30.15 19.18
CA LYS A 718 -32.93 -30.61 18.00
C LYS A 718 -32.30 -30.14 16.70
N LEU A 719 -31.15 -30.71 16.36
CA LEU A 719 -30.67 -30.69 14.97
C LEU A 719 -30.66 -32.12 14.46
N LYS A 720 -31.42 -32.36 13.38
CA LYS A 720 -31.43 -33.62 12.63
C LYS A 720 -29.97 -33.99 12.33
N THR A 721 -29.44 -34.97 13.04
CA THR A 721 -28.16 -35.61 12.72
C THR A 721 -28.21 -36.05 11.27
N ASP A 722 -27.46 -35.39 10.41
CA ASP A 722 -27.34 -35.84 9.03
C ASP A 722 -26.59 -37.17 9.04
N SER A 723 -27.30 -38.25 8.71
CA SER A 723 -26.79 -39.62 8.77
C SER A 723 -25.44 -39.76 8.08
N LYS A 724 -25.20 -38.95 7.03
CA LYS A 724 -23.95 -38.95 6.27
C LYS A 724 -22.75 -38.40 7.05
N ILE A 725 -22.91 -37.36 7.86
CA ILE A 725 -21.80 -36.80 8.66
C ILE A 725 -21.38 -37.81 9.74
N VAL A 726 -22.36 -38.43 10.39
CA VAL A 726 -22.12 -39.48 11.39
C VAL A 726 -21.43 -40.69 10.77
N GLU A 727 -21.85 -41.08 9.56
CA GLU A 727 -21.22 -42.16 8.80
C GLU A 727 -19.76 -41.82 8.42
N CYS A 728 -19.48 -40.59 7.98
CA CYS A 728 -18.12 -40.11 7.74
C CYS A 728 -17.25 -40.16 9.01
N ILE A 729 -17.76 -39.71 10.17
CA ILE A 729 -16.99 -39.77 11.43
C ILE A 729 -16.69 -41.23 11.83
N ARG A 730 -17.66 -42.15 11.67
CA ARG A 730 -17.46 -43.59 11.95
C ARG A 730 -16.47 -44.23 10.98
N CYS A 731 -16.54 -43.87 9.69
CA CYS A 731 -15.61 -44.32 8.68
C CYS A 731 -14.19 -43.84 9.01
N LEU A 732 -14.04 -42.54 9.29
CA LEU A 732 -12.77 -41.95 9.68
C LEU A 732 -12.18 -42.60 10.93
N ALA A 733 -13.00 -42.83 11.97
CA ALA A 733 -12.53 -43.48 13.19
C ALA A 733 -11.96 -44.89 12.92
N LYS A 734 -12.62 -45.68 12.06
CA LYS A 734 -12.13 -46.99 11.64
C LYS A 734 -10.83 -46.90 10.85
N GLU A 735 -10.76 -45.97 9.89
CA GLU A 735 -9.57 -45.75 9.08
C GLU A 735 -8.36 -45.28 9.91
N ILE A 736 -8.57 -44.40 10.88
CA ILE A 736 -7.52 -43.95 11.80
C ILE A 736 -7.02 -45.11 12.68
N ILE A 737 -7.92 -45.95 13.19
CA ILE A 737 -7.54 -47.15 13.98
C ILE A 737 -6.74 -48.12 13.09
N ASN A 738 -7.23 -48.43 11.89
CA ASN A 738 -6.54 -49.31 10.95
C ASN A 738 -5.17 -48.76 10.54
N TYR A 739 -5.06 -47.45 10.33
CA TYR A 739 -3.79 -46.78 10.02
C TYR A 739 -2.79 -46.92 11.17
N LYS A 740 -3.23 -46.73 12.42
CA LYS A 740 -2.40 -46.91 13.60
C LYS A 740 -1.94 -48.36 13.77
N ASP A 741 -2.86 -49.32 13.64
CA ASP A 741 -2.53 -50.75 13.72
C ASP A 741 -1.53 -51.18 12.64
N ARG A 742 -1.62 -50.61 11.43
CA ARG A 742 -0.65 -50.85 10.35
C ARG A 742 0.71 -50.24 10.66
N LYS A 743 0.76 -48.98 11.15
CA LYS A 743 2.01 -48.30 11.52
C LYS A 743 2.71 -48.98 12.70
N GLU A 744 1.97 -49.51 13.67
CA GLU A 744 2.52 -50.30 14.79
C GLU A 744 3.10 -51.65 14.34
N ARG A 745 2.56 -52.29 13.28
CA ARG A 745 3.10 -53.54 12.72
C ARG A 745 4.34 -53.34 11.83
N THR A 746 4.57 -52.11 11.35
CA THR A 746 5.73 -51.75 10.51
C THR A 746 6.90 -51.12 11.28
N LYS A 747 6.71 -50.86 12.58
CA LYS A 747 7.79 -50.52 13.53
C LYS A 747 8.32 -51.79 14.15
#